data_AF-A0A2N2VEB9-F1
#
_entry.id   AF-A0A2N2VEB9-F1
#
_cell.length_a   1.000
_cell.length_b   1.000
_cell.length_c   1.000
_cell.angle_alpha   90.00
_cell.angle_beta   90.00
_cell.angle_gamma   90.00
#
_symmetry.space_group_name_H-M   'P 1'
#
loop_
_entity.id
_entity.type
_entity.pdbx_description
1 polymer ?
#
loop_
_entity_poly.entity_id
_entity_poly.type
_entity_poly.pdbx_seq_one_letter_code
_entity_poly.pdbx_strand_id
1 'polypeptide(L)'
;MSGQRIFPGNTIRSRLIVAFSILLLLLGLVAGIALQHIETLTAGMRSFVDQQARVALLAQEANQQAQQAAIQLLRLLQTSHKERRIPLYRAMDAAMAASVSAIDQLRKHDRQSVDRADIEKVIALREDYAKSIQITVEMIEIDGVAAALAHFGGRTEADLNRLLDQTRQLAAFEQRQMQAGVERLEQSAAKTRELALLIAALAILIGAALAVLIARSIVRPVNEAVAVAESISRGDYTTAIPQGRLQETRALLDALGAMRGAIASREQQITRLAYVDTLTALPNRTRFMEALVQTVERSHGALILLNIDRFAPINNALGFAVGDRMLCEIALRLQKALSGEALVARLGGDEFALLLDGADKARATAQAAAILGELRQPMLLDGQRLDIDASLGIAFYPDDGDSTTVLLRRVELAMSAAKRRHDGYAFAADQADRAAHETLALVGEMREALAQEAFIVYFQPKLDLASRRISGAEALLRWQHPERGLVPPGNFIPFAEQTGFIREITPWLLRQVVAQAAGWRAAGLNVVASVNLSTLDLLGNELVSQIQTLLDGSGLPPELLCLEITESALMDNPEQALAHLEQLAALGVKLSIDDYGSGQASLAYIRNLPVDELKIDRVFVTQVDSHPKNAAIVRSTLLLCRELGLTVVAEGAETADELHWLAANGCPVVQGYGIARPMPADEFVAWVHNFEQATPTSREEKQ
;
A
#
# COMPACT_ATOMS: atom_id res chain seq x y z
N MET A 1 12.21 -19.54 -42.01
CA MET A 1 11.07 -18.90 -42.71
C MET A 1 10.42 -17.92 -41.76
N SER A 2 10.66 -16.63 -42.01
CA SER A 2 10.25 -15.51 -41.15
C SER A 2 8.85 -15.02 -41.53
N GLY A 3 7.88 -15.22 -40.64
CA GLY A 3 6.62 -14.49 -40.68
C GLY A 3 6.79 -13.14 -39.99
N GLN A 4 7.26 -12.12 -40.72
CA GLN A 4 7.19 -10.74 -40.26
C GLN A 4 5.72 -10.34 -40.09
N ARG A 5 5.31 -10.14 -38.83
CA ARG A 5 3.96 -9.68 -38.47
C ARG A 5 3.80 -8.22 -38.89
N ILE A 6 2.87 -7.98 -39.81
CA ILE A 6 2.52 -6.67 -40.38
C ILE A 6 1.56 -5.91 -39.45
N PHE A 7 1.86 -5.82 -38.14
CA PHE A 7 1.07 -4.96 -37.24
C PHE A 7 2.01 -4.04 -36.42
N PRO A 8 1.81 -2.71 -36.48
CA PRO A 8 2.67 -1.75 -35.80
C PRO A 8 2.43 -1.85 -34.29
N GLY A 9 3.46 -2.13 -33.50
CA GLY A 9 3.45 -2.11 -32.03
C GLY A 9 2.52 -3.14 -31.36
N ASN A 10 3.03 -3.93 -30.41
CA ASN A 10 2.18 -4.85 -29.63
C ASN A 10 1.52 -4.12 -28.43
N THR A 11 0.90 -2.97 -28.71
CA THR A 11 0.27 -2.09 -27.72
C THR A 11 -1.25 -2.12 -27.84
N ILE A 12 -1.94 -1.77 -26.77
CA ILE A 12 -3.41 -1.60 -26.80
C ILE A 12 -3.79 -0.51 -27.81
N ARG A 13 -3.05 0.61 -27.78
CA ARG A 13 -3.29 1.78 -28.62
C ARG A 13 -3.21 1.44 -30.12
N SER A 14 -2.17 0.72 -30.55
CA SER A 14 -2.01 0.41 -31.98
C SER A 14 -3.10 -0.51 -32.50
N ARG A 15 -3.50 -1.52 -31.71
CA ARG A 15 -4.60 -2.43 -32.06
C ARG A 15 -5.94 -1.70 -32.18
N LEU A 16 -6.23 -0.79 -31.26
CA LEU A 16 -7.41 0.07 -31.34
C LEU A 16 -7.39 0.95 -32.59
N ILE A 17 -6.26 1.62 -32.88
CA ILE A 17 -6.12 2.47 -34.07
C ILE A 17 -6.36 1.66 -35.34
N VAL A 18 -5.72 0.50 -35.48
CA VAL A 18 -5.91 -0.40 -36.63
C VAL A 18 -7.37 -0.82 -36.75
N ALA A 19 -7.98 -1.24 -35.64
CA ALA A 19 -9.34 -1.73 -35.63
C ALA A 19 -10.35 -0.65 -36.05
N PHE A 20 -10.23 0.55 -35.47
CA PHE A 20 -11.05 1.69 -35.84
C PHE A 20 -10.78 2.13 -37.28
N SER A 21 -9.53 2.09 -37.76
CA SER A 21 -9.21 2.45 -39.14
C SER A 21 -9.86 1.49 -40.14
N ILE A 22 -9.85 0.18 -39.88
CA ILE A 22 -10.52 -0.82 -40.70
C ILE A 22 -12.04 -0.56 -40.72
N LEU A 23 -12.64 -0.30 -39.56
CA LEU A 23 -14.07 -0.01 -39.45
C LEU A 23 -14.44 1.27 -40.23
N LEU A 24 -13.66 2.33 -40.09
CA LEU A 24 -13.89 3.61 -40.76
C LEU A 24 -13.76 3.49 -42.28
N LEU A 25 -12.80 2.68 -42.74
CA LEU A 25 -12.60 2.40 -44.17
C LEU A 25 -13.77 1.58 -44.75
N LEU A 26 -14.27 0.58 -44.02
CA LEU A 26 -15.48 -0.17 -44.40
C LEU A 26 -16.71 0.73 -44.45
N LEU A 27 -16.88 1.60 -43.46
CA LEU A 27 -18.01 2.55 -43.42
C LEU A 27 -17.93 3.53 -44.60
N GLY A 28 -16.74 4.03 -44.92
CA GLY A 28 -16.49 4.89 -46.07
C GLY A 28 -16.78 4.20 -47.40
N LEU A 29 -16.41 2.91 -47.54
CA LEU A 29 -16.72 2.12 -48.74
C LEU A 29 -18.23 1.96 -48.94
N VAL A 30 -18.97 1.61 -47.88
CA VAL A 30 -20.44 1.48 -47.93
C VAL A 30 -21.09 2.81 -48.29
N ALA A 31 -20.64 3.91 -47.67
CA ALA A 31 -21.14 5.25 -47.97
C ALA A 31 -20.85 5.66 -49.42
N GLY A 32 -19.65 5.37 -49.94
CA GLY A 32 -19.27 5.65 -51.34
C GLY A 32 -20.14 4.91 -52.34
N ILE A 33 -20.42 3.62 -52.11
CA ILE A 33 -21.30 2.81 -52.97
C ILE A 33 -22.74 3.34 -52.92
N ALA A 34 -23.23 3.73 -51.74
CA ALA A 34 -24.56 4.31 -51.59
C ALA A 34 -24.68 5.66 -52.34
N LEU A 35 -23.67 6.53 -52.25
CA LEU A 35 -23.64 7.80 -52.99
C LEU A 35 -23.61 7.58 -54.51
N GLN A 36 -22.76 6.66 -54.99
CA GLN A 36 -22.71 6.31 -56.41
C GLN A 36 -24.06 5.74 -56.91
N HIS A 37 -24.75 4.96 -56.08
CA HIS A 37 -26.08 4.43 -56.39
C HIS A 37 -27.13 5.55 -56.52
N ILE A 38 -27.10 6.52 -55.61
CA ILE A 38 -28.01 7.69 -55.66
C ILE A 38 -27.74 8.52 -56.92
N GLU A 39 -26.48 8.77 -57.26
CA GLU A 39 -26.12 9.52 -58.47
C GLU A 39 -26.56 8.80 -59.75
N THR A 40 -26.32 7.50 -59.85
CA THR A 40 -26.71 6.70 -61.04
C THR A 40 -28.23 6.63 -61.21
N LEU A 41 -28.99 6.45 -60.13
CA LEU A 41 -30.46 6.51 -60.16
C LEU A 41 -30.96 7.90 -60.56
N THR A 42 -30.38 8.95 -59.99
CA THR A 42 -30.78 10.34 -60.27
C THR A 42 -30.50 10.71 -61.72
N ALA A 43 -29.34 10.32 -62.26
CA ALA A 43 -28.97 10.55 -63.66
C ALA A 43 -29.88 9.75 -64.61
N GLY A 44 -30.14 8.48 -64.32
CA GLY A 44 -31.04 7.63 -65.11
C GLY A 44 -32.48 8.17 -65.15
N MET A 45 -33.01 8.62 -64.01
CA MET A 45 -34.35 9.18 -63.92
C MET A 45 -34.48 10.54 -64.64
N ARG A 46 -33.43 11.39 -64.59
CA ARG A 46 -33.41 12.62 -65.39
C ARG A 46 -33.43 12.35 -66.89
N SER A 47 -32.63 11.40 -67.37
CA SER A 47 -32.62 10.99 -68.78
C SER A 47 -33.98 10.43 -69.23
N PHE A 48 -34.63 9.63 -68.37
CA PHE A 48 -35.95 9.09 -68.62
C PHE A 48 -37.03 10.18 -68.78
N VAL A 49 -37.08 11.15 -67.86
CA VAL A 49 -38.09 12.23 -67.86
C VAL A 49 -37.88 13.22 -69.01
N ASP A 50 -36.64 13.57 -69.31
CA ASP A 50 -36.35 14.68 -70.24
C ASP A 50 -36.39 14.26 -71.72
N GLN A 51 -35.98 13.02 -72.05
CA GLN A 51 -35.74 12.62 -73.43
C GLN A 51 -36.81 11.67 -73.99
N GLN A 52 -37.02 10.49 -73.39
CA GLN A 52 -37.83 9.43 -74.01
C GLN A 52 -39.34 9.63 -73.83
N ALA A 53 -39.80 10.03 -72.63
CA ALA A 53 -41.22 10.22 -72.37
C ALA A 53 -41.82 11.41 -73.14
N ARG A 54 -41.03 12.46 -73.37
CA ARG A 54 -41.50 13.69 -74.02
C ARG A 54 -41.65 13.55 -75.53
N VAL A 55 -40.73 12.82 -76.19
CA VAL A 55 -40.79 12.53 -77.63
C VAL A 55 -42.00 11.65 -77.96
N ALA A 56 -42.24 10.60 -77.16
CA ALA A 56 -43.40 9.73 -77.34
C ALA A 56 -44.74 10.51 -77.23
N LEU A 57 -44.85 11.41 -76.24
CA LEU A 57 -46.05 12.23 -76.03
C LEU A 57 -46.31 13.18 -77.22
N LEU A 58 -45.27 13.90 -77.67
CA LEU A 58 -45.38 14.85 -78.77
C LEU A 58 -45.67 14.16 -80.12
N ALA A 59 -45.11 12.97 -80.37
CA ALA A 59 -45.41 12.17 -81.56
C ALA A 59 -46.88 11.70 -81.57
N GLN A 60 -47.40 11.29 -80.41
CA GLN A 60 -48.80 10.93 -80.25
C GLN A 60 -49.74 12.13 -80.45
N GLU A 61 -49.39 13.29 -79.90
CA GLU A 61 -50.14 14.54 -80.07
C GLU A 61 -50.19 14.95 -81.55
N ALA A 62 -49.04 14.95 -82.24
CA ALA A 62 -48.96 15.26 -83.66
C ALA A 62 -49.86 14.35 -84.52
N ASN A 63 -49.86 13.05 -84.22
CA ASN A 63 -50.68 12.05 -84.88
C ASN A 63 -52.18 12.30 -84.66
N GLN A 64 -52.60 12.58 -83.42
CA GLN A 64 -53.99 12.89 -83.10
C GLN A 64 -54.49 14.14 -83.84
N GLN A 65 -53.68 15.19 -83.90
CA GLN A 65 -54.03 16.43 -84.60
C GLN A 65 -54.12 16.25 -86.12
N ALA A 66 -53.24 15.43 -86.72
CA ALA A 66 -53.31 15.09 -88.15
C ALA A 66 -54.60 14.34 -88.51
N GLN A 67 -55.02 13.38 -87.68
CA GLN A 67 -56.31 12.69 -87.84
C GLN A 67 -57.49 13.65 -87.71
N GLN A 68 -57.42 14.59 -86.75
CA GLN A 68 -58.46 15.58 -86.54
C GLN A 68 -58.60 16.51 -87.76
N ALA A 69 -57.50 16.94 -88.37
CA ALA A 69 -57.51 17.72 -89.61
C ALA A 69 -58.14 16.94 -90.77
N ALA A 70 -57.80 15.66 -90.93
CA ALA A 70 -58.38 14.78 -91.94
C ALA A 70 -59.91 14.63 -91.79
N ILE A 71 -60.39 14.48 -90.55
CA ILE A 71 -61.83 14.42 -90.26
C ILE A 71 -62.54 15.71 -90.68
N GLN A 72 -61.93 16.88 -90.44
CA GLN A 72 -62.53 18.14 -90.89
C GLN A 72 -62.50 18.27 -92.41
N LEU A 73 -61.45 17.82 -93.09
CA LEU A 73 -61.36 17.82 -94.54
C LEU A 73 -62.43 16.93 -95.19
N LEU A 74 -62.67 15.73 -94.65
CA LEU A 74 -63.75 14.85 -95.10
C LEU A 74 -65.13 15.51 -94.93
N ARG A 75 -65.36 16.23 -93.82
CA ARG A 75 -66.60 16.99 -93.61
C ARG A 75 -66.74 18.15 -94.60
N LEU A 76 -65.65 18.82 -94.96
CA LEU A 76 -65.64 19.87 -95.98
C LEU A 76 -66.07 19.31 -97.34
N LEU A 77 -65.54 18.15 -97.74
CA LEU A 77 -65.89 17.45 -98.98
C LEU A 77 -67.36 17.01 -99.02
N GLN A 78 -67.99 16.74 -97.87
CA GLN A 78 -69.40 16.35 -97.78
C GLN A 78 -70.37 17.54 -97.68
N THR A 79 -69.88 18.76 -97.48
CA THR A 79 -70.71 19.94 -97.25
C THR A 79 -70.95 20.70 -98.56
N SER A 80 -72.19 20.75 -99.04
CA SER A 80 -72.55 21.39 -100.32
C SER A 80 -72.72 22.92 -100.25
N HIS A 81 -73.16 23.46 -99.11
CA HIS A 81 -73.40 24.91 -98.93
C HIS A 81 -72.15 25.65 -98.41
N LYS A 82 -71.72 26.70 -99.12
CA LYS A 82 -70.50 27.49 -98.80
C LYS A 82 -70.49 28.08 -97.38
N GLU A 83 -71.62 28.60 -96.90
CA GLU A 83 -71.71 29.21 -95.55
C GLU A 83 -71.41 28.22 -94.41
N ARG A 84 -71.73 26.94 -94.61
CA ARG A 84 -71.48 25.88 -93.61
C ARG A 84 -70.03 25.37 -93.62
N ARG A 85 -69.21 25.72 -94.62
CA ARG A 85 -67.79 25.32 -94.71
C ARG A 85 -66.86 26.21 -93.89
N ILE A 86 -67.22 27.49 -93.67
CA ILE A 86 -66.40 28.47 -92.93
C ILE A 86 -65.91 27.96 -91.57
N PRO A 87 -66.76 27.41 -90.67
CA PRO A 87 -66.28 26.90 -89.39
C PRO A 87 -65.39 25.66 -89.52
N LEU A 88 -65.59 24.83 -90.55
CA LEU A 88 -64.80 23.62 -90.78
C LEU A 88 -63.40 23.95 -91.29
N TYR A 89 -63.24 24.99 -92.12
CA TYR A 89 -61.93 25.50 -92.51
C TYR A 89 -61.12 25.95 -91.29
N ARG A 90 -61.72 26.76 -90.41
CA ARG A 90 -61.05 27.22 -89.18
C ARG A 90 -60.64 26.05 -88.27
N ALA A 91 -61.49 25.04 -88.13
CA ALA A 91 -61.20 23.87 -87.30
C ALA A 91 -60.08 23.00 -87.90
N MET A 92 -60.06 22.85 -89.22
CA MET A 92 -58.99 22.15 -89.94
C MET A 92 -57.66 22.90 -89.81
N ASP A 93 -57.64 24.21 -90.04
CA ASP A 93 -56.45 25.04 -89.91
C ASP A 93 -55.89 25.00 -88.49
N ALA A 94 -56.76 25.06 -87.47
CA ALA A 94 -56.36 24.94 -86.08
C ALA A 94 -55.72 23.57 -85.76
N ALA A 95 -56.30 22.47 -86.26
CA ALA A 95 -55.75 21.13 -86.09
C ALA A 95 -54.41 20.97 -86.85
N MET A 96 -54.30 21.54 -88.06
CA MET A 96 -53.04 21.54 -88.81
C MET A 96 -51.97 22.36 -88.10
N ALA A 97 -52.29 23.54 -87.56
CA ALA A 97 -51.38 24.36 -86.79
C ALA A 97 -50.93 23.68 -85.48
N ALA A 98 -51.83 22.98 -84.79
CA ALA A 98 -51.49 22.19 -83.60
C ALA A 98 -50.55 21.02 -83.93
N SER A 99 -50.83 20.31 -85.04
CA SER A 99 -49.94 19.24 -85.54
C SER A 99 -48.56 19.78 -85.90
N VAL A 100 -48.48 20.96 -86.53
CA VAL A 100 -47.21 21.68 -86.80
C VAL A 100 -46.46 21.96 -85.51
N SER A 101 -47.14 22.55 -84.53
CA SER A 101 -46.52 22.92 -83.25
C SER A 101 -45.94 21.71 -82.54
N ALA A 102 -46.67 20.59 -82.49
CA ALA A 102 -46.19 19.35 -81.88
C ALA A 102 -44.93 18.79 -82.60
N ILE A 103 -44.92 18.83 -83.93
CA ILE A 103 -43.78 18.36 -84.75
C ILE A 103 -42.58 19.32 -84.68
N ASP A 104 -42.81 20.63 -84.65
CA ASP A 104 -41.73 21.61 -84.44
C ASP A 104 -41.12 21.49 -83.05
N GLN A 105 -41.94 21.14 -82.04
CA GLN A 105 -41.45 20.81 -80.72
C GLN A 105 -40.63 19.52 -80.73
N LEU A 106 -41.04 18.47 -81.45
CA LEU A 106 -40.22 17.27 -81.69
C LEU A 106 -38.87 17.63 -82.31
N ARG A 107 -38.88 18.50 -83.34
CA ARG A 107 -37.66 18.95 -84.02
C ARG A 107 -36.72 19.72 -83.11
N LYS A 108 -37.25 20.57 -82.23
CA LYS A 108 -36.45 21.35 -81.26
C LYS A 108 -35.85 20.47 -80.17
N HIS A 109 -36.48 19.34 -79.87
CA HIS A 109 -36.05 18.44 -78.80
C HIS A 109 -34.91 17.49 -79.22
N ASP A 110 -34.38 17.59 -80.44
CA ASP A 110 -33.22 16.81 -80.89
C ASP A 110 -31.93 17.64 -81.02
N ARG A 111 -30.86 17.11 -80.40
CA ARG A 111 -29.47 17.38 -80.81
C ARG A 111 -28.62 16.12 -80.94
N GLN A 112 -29.03 14.92 -80.52
CA GLN A 112 -28.09 13.77 -80.41
C GLN A 112 -28.65 12.33 -80.52
N SER A 113 -29.90 12.05 -80.93
CA SER A 113 -30.37 10.64 -81.02
C SER A 113 -30.48 10.06 -82.45
N VAL A 114 -30.50 8.73 -82.52
CA VAL A 114 -30.68 7.90 -83.73
C VAL A 114 -32.05 8.13 -84.39
N ASP A 115 -32.99 8.76 -83.66
CA ASP A 115 -34.35 9.06 -84.09
C ASP A 115 -34.46 10.25 -85.06
N ARG A 116 -33.37 10.99 -85.27
CA ARG A 116 -33.35 12.13 -86.20
C ARG A 116 -33.84 11.76 -87.60
N ALA A 117 -33.45 10.59 -88.09
CA ALA A 117 -33.83 10.16 -89.43
C ALA A 117 -35.35 9.91 -89.53
N ASP A 118 -35.96 9.35 -88.49
CA ASP A 118 -37.40 9.04 -88.48
C ASP A 118 -38.25 10.26 -88.13
N ILE A 119 -37.75 11.18 -87.29
CA ILE A 119 -38.37 12.50 -87.05
C ILE A 119 -38.34 13.34 -88.34
N GLU A 120 -37.22 13.40 -89.05
CA GLU A 120 -37.11 14.11 -90.34
C GLU A 120 -38.03 13.48 -91.40
N LYS A 121 -38.21 12.15 -91.41
CA LYS A 121 -39.22 11.50 -92.27
C LYS A 121 -40.64 11.90 -91.89
N VAL A 122 -40.99 11.95 -90.61
CA VAL A 122 -42.30 12.44 -90.14
C VAL A 122 -42.53 13.88 -90.60
N ILE A 123 -41.52 14.74 -90.49
CA ILE A 123 -41.58 16.14 -90.93
C ILE A 123 -41.82 16.20 -92.45
N ALA A 124 -41.05 15.47 -93.25
CA ALA A 124 -41.18 15.46 -94.71
C ALA A 124 -42.55 14.95 -95.16
N LEU A 125 -43.01 13.83 -94.61
CA LEU A 125 -44.34 13.27 -94.90
C LEU A 125 -45.46 14.23 -94.49
N ARG A 126 -45.26 15.00 -93.41
CA ARG A 126 -46.21 16.02 -92.98
C ARG A 126 -46.26 17.21 -93.93
N GLU A 127 -45.12 17.66 -94.45
CA GLU A 127 -45.09 18.72 -95.47
C GLU A 127 -45.80 18.28 -96.75
N ASP A 128 -45.58 17.04 -97.17
CA ASP A 128 -46.28 16.45 -98.32
C ASP A 128 -47.79 16.37 -98.07
N TYR A 129 -48.19 15.90 -96.89
CA TYR A 129 -49.60 15.86 -96.50
C TYR A 129 -50.22 17.26 -96.44
N ALA A 130 -49.53 18.25 -95.88
CA ALA A 130 -50.02 19.63 -95.79
C ALA A 130 -50.24 20.25 -97.19
N LYS A 131 -49.29 20.06 -98.11
CA LYS A 131 -49.44 20.48 -99.52
C LYS A 131 -50.65 19.79 -100.17
N SER A 132 -50.80 18.50 -99.94
CA SER A 132 -51.90 17.69 -100.49
C SER A 132 -53.28 18.11 -99.98
N ILE A 133 -53.40 18.45 -98.69
CA ILE A 133 -54.61 19.04 -98.10
C ILE A 133 -54.91 20.39 -98.75
N GLN A 134 -53.91 21.26 -98.84
CA GLN A 134 -54.11 22.60 -99.37
C GLN A 134 -54.61 22.57 -100.82
N ILE A 135 -54.02 21.72 -101.66
CA ILE A 135 -54.50 21.50 -103.04
C ILE A 135 -55.93 20.96 -103.04
N THR A 136 -56.25 19.99 -102.17
CA THR A 136 -57.62 19.47 -102.06
C THR A 136 -58.62 20.55 -101.67
N VAL A 137 -58.26 21.43 -100.73
CA VAL A 137 -59.09 22.55 -100.29
C VAL A 137 -59.28 23.58 -101.40
N GLU A 138 -58.24 23.90 -102.15
CA GLU A 138 -58.32 24.81 -103.31
C GLU A 138 -59.22 24.23 -104.41
N MET A 139 -59.11 22.93 -104.70
CA MET A 139 -59.97 22.22 -105.66
C MET A 139 -61.45 22.24 -105.27
N ILE A 140 -61.78 22.23 -103.97
CA ILE A 140 -63.18 22.32 -103.50
C ILE A 140 -63.85 23.61 -103.99
N GLU A 141 -63.09 24.70 -104.09
CA GLU A 141 -63.60 26.02 -104.48
C GLU A 141 -63.44 26.31 -105.98
N ILE A 142 -62.37 25.83 -106.62
CA ILE A 142 -62.04 26.12 -108.02
C ILE A 142 -62.68 25.12 -108.98
N ASP A 143 -62.46 23.82 -108.75
CA ASP A 143 -62.82 22.73 -109.69
C ASP A 143 -64.09 21.97 -109.25
N GLY A 144 -64.53 22.18 -108.01
CA GLY A 144 -65.72 21.57 -107.42
C GLY A 144 -65.45 20.28 -106.65
N VAL A 145 -66.46 19.88 -105.86
CA VAL A 145 -66.34 18.79 -104.87
C VAL A 145 -65.97 17.43 -105.48
N ALA A 146 -66.45 17.14 -106.68
CA ALA A 146 -66.16 15.85 -107.35
C ALA A 146 -64.67 15.72 -107.73
N ALA A 147 -64.06 16.80 -108.23
CA ALA A 147 -62.63 16.84 -108.53
C ALA A 147 -61.78 16.77 -107.25
N ALA A 148 -62.20 17.50 -106.19
CA ALA A 148 -61.53 17.45 -104.89
C ALA A 148 -61.62 16.06 -104.23
N LEU A 149 -62.75 15.36 -104.34
CA LEU A 149 -62.91 13.98 -103.85
C LEU A 149 -61.97 13.00 -104.59
N ALA A 150 -61.81 13.16 -105.90
CA ALA A 150 -60.89 12.35 -106.68
C ALA A 150 -59.43 12.61 -106.29
N HIS A 151 -59.04 13.87 -106.08
CA HIS A 151 -57.69 14.21 -105.60
C HIS A 151 -57.46 13.71 -104.16
N PHE A 152 -58.47 13.83 -103.29
CA PHE A 152 -58.39 13.32 -101.92
C PHE A 152 -58.10 11.81 -101.90
N GLY A 153 -58.91 11.01 -102.59
CA GLY A 153 -58.74 9.55 -102.64
C GLY A 153 -57.49 9.09 -103.41
N GLY A 154 -57.05 9.87 -104.40
CA GLY A 154 -55.86 9.55 -105.20
C GLY A 154 -54.53 9.94 -104.55
N ARG A 155 -54.50 11.00 -103.73
CA ARG A 155 -53.25 11.59 -103.23
C ARG A 155 -53.27 11.96 -101.74
N THR A 156 -54.27 12.69 -101.27
CA THR A 156 -54.28 13.22 -99.89
C THR A 156 -54.48 12.14 -98.82
N GLU A 157 -55.30 11.14 -99.10
CA GLU A 157 -55.48 9.98 -98.23
C GLU A 157 -54.19 9.14 -98.16
N ALA A 158 -53.50 8.96 -99.28
CA ALA A 158 -52.23 8.25 -99.32
C ALA A 158 -51.11 8.98 -98.56
N ASP A 159 -51.06 10.31 -98.64
CA ASP A 159 -50.09 11.13 -97.90
C ASP A 159 -50.41 11.14 -96.40
N LEU A 160 -51.70 11.20 -96.00
CA LEU A 160 -52.13 11.05 -94.61
C LEU A 160 -51.74 9.69 -94.04
N ASN A 161 -52.07 8.61 -94.74
CA ASN A 161 -51.82 7.26 -94.25
C ASN A 161 -50.32 7.00 -94.07
N ARG A 162 -49.47 7.53 -94.96
CA ARG A 162 -48.02 7.48 -94.79
C ARG A 162 -47.55 8.26 -93.55
N LEU A 163 -48.09 9.45 -93.31
CA LEU A 163 -47.78 10.23 -92.11
C LEU A 163 -48.20 9.51 -90.83
N LEU A 164 -49.45 9.02 -90.76
CA LEU A 164 -49.99 8.32 -89.58
C LEU A 164 -49.26 7.01 -89.29
N ASP A 165 -48.85 6.28 -90.32
CA ASP A 165 -48.09 5.04 -90.14
C ASP A 165 -46.69 5.34 -89.58
N GLN A 166 -46.00 6.34 -90.15
CA GLN A 166 -44.67 6.73 -89.69
C GLN A 166 -44.67 7.28 -88.25
N THR A 167 -45.65 8.10 -87.88
CA THR A 167 -45.77 8.62 -86.50
C THR A 167 -46.13 7.54 -85.49
N ARG A 168 -46.99 6.56 -85.86
CA ARG A 168 -47.27 5.39 -85.03
C ARG A 168 -46.05 4.51 -84.83
N GLN A 169 -45.27 4.28 -85.89
CA GLN A 169 -44.03 3.52 -85.81
C GLN A 169 -43.03 4.19 -84.87
N LEU A 170 -42.86 5.51 -84.97
CA LEU A 170 -42.02 6.31 -84.07
C LEU A 170 -42.49 6.20 -82.61
N ALA A 171 -43.78 6.39 -82.34
CA ALA A 171 -44.32 6.28 -80.98
C ALA A 171 -44.17 4.87 -80.38
N ALA A 172 -44.42 3.82 -81.19
CA ALA A 172 -44.27 2.43 -80.75
C ALA A 172 -42.80 2.01 -80.58
N PHE A 173 -41.87 2.64 -81.30
CA PHE A 173 -40.44 2.45 -81.12
C PHE A 173 -39.97 3.08 -79.80
N GLU A 174 -40.34 4.34 -79.56
CA GLU A 174 -40.01 5.07 -78.33
C GLU A 174 -40.61 4.41 -77.08
N GLN A 175 -41.85 3.91 -77.17
CA GLN A 175 -42.47 3.19 -76.06
C GLN A 175 -41.72 1.88 -75.71
N ARG A 176 -41.20 1.17 -76.72
CA ARG A 176 -40.38 -0.04 -76.51
C ARG A 176 -39.00 0.30 -75.93
N GLN A 177 -38.38 1.39 -76.40
CA GLN A 177 -37.14 1.93 -75.83
C GLN A 177 -37.33 2.30 -74.36
N MET A 178 -38.45 2.95 -74.03
CA MET A 178 -38.81 3.35 -72.67
C MET A 178 -38.95 2.16 -71.73
N GLN A 179 -39.68 1.10 -72.14
CA GLN A 179 -39.82 -0.12 -71.35
C GLN A 179 -38.47 -0.82 -71.11
N ALA A 180 -37.65 -0.96 -72.16
CA ALA A 180 -36.32 -1.54 -72.03
C ALA A 180 -35.38 -0.68 -71.15
N GLY A 181 -35.54 0.65 -71.15
CA GLY A 181 -34.80 1.57 -70.29
C GLY A 181 -35.15 1.40 -68.81
N VAL A 182 -36.44 1.29 -68.48
CA VAL A 182 -36.91 1.04 -67.10
C VAL A 182 -36.40 -0.31 -66.58
N GLU A 183 -36.52 -1.37 -67.37
CA GLU A 183 -36.02 -2.70 -66.98
C GLU A 183 -34.50 -2.70 -66.72
N ARG A 184 -33.72 -1.98 -67.53
CA ARG A 184 -32.27 -1.82 -67.30
C ARG A 184 -31.96 -1.06 -66.02
N LEU A 185 -32.71 0.01 -65.71
CA LEU A 185 -32.55 0.77 -64.48
C LEU A 185 -32.91 -0.07 -63.25
N GLU A 186 -33.99 -0.84 -63.30
CA GLU A 186 -34.40 -1.75 -62.22
C GLU A 186 -33.35 -2.85 -61.99
N GLN A 187 -32.85 -3.48 -63.05
CA GLN A 187 -31.80 -4.50 -62.95
C GLN A 187 -30.48 -3.93 -62.40
N SER A 188 -30.08 -2.74 -62.83
CA SER A 188 -28.89 -2.04 -62.31
C SER A 188 -29.06 -1.70 -60.83
N ALA A 189 -30.25 -1.24 -60.44
CA ALA A 189 -30.56 -0.92 -59.06
C ALA A 189 -30.57 -2.16 -58.16
N ALA A 190 -31.14 -3.27 -58.62
CA ALA A 190 -31.15 -4.54 -57.90
C ALA A 190 -29.73 -5.06 -57.63
N LYS A 191 -28.86 -5.08 -58.65
CA LYS A 191 -27.44 -5.50 -58.49
C LYS A 191 -26.68 -4.62 -57.51
N THR A 192 -26.86 -3.30 -57.59
CA THR A 192 -26.19 -2.36 -56.69
C THR A 192 -26.67 -2.52 -55.26
N ARG A 193 -27.97 -2.76 -55.06
CA ARG A 193 -28.57 -3.05 -53.74
C ARG A 193 -28.03 -4.35 -53.13
N GLU A 194 -27.96 -5.43 -53.90
CA GLU A 194 -27.41 -6.71 -53.42
C GLU A 194 -25.95 -6.56 -52.99
N LEU A 195 -25.14 -5.90 -53.81
CA LEU A 195 -23.72 -5.66 -53.49
C LEU A 195 -23.56 -4.78 -52.24
N ALA A 196 -24.39 -3.74 -52.09
CA ALA A 196 -24.39 -2.89 -50.90
C ALA A 196 -24.78 -3.67 -49.63
N LEU A 197 -25.80 -4.54 -49.70
CA LEU A 197 -26.21 -5.39 -48.57
C LEU A 197 -25.13 -6.39 -48.18
N LEU A 198 -24.46 -7.02 -49.16
CA LEU A 198 -23.35 -7.95 -48.91
C LEU A 198 -22.18 -7.26 -48.22
N ILE A 199 -21.80 -6.07 -48.67
CA ILE A 199 -20.70 -5.29 -48.06
C ILE A 199 -21.10 -4.83 -46.66
N ALA A 200 -22.33 -4.37 -46.46
CA ALA A 200 -22.83 -3.99 -45.14
C ALA A 200 -22.82 -5.18 -44.15
N ALA A 201 -23.28 -6.36 -44.58
CA ALA A 201 -23.24 -7.57 -43.77
C ALA A 201 -21.80 -7.98 -43.42
N LEU A 202 -20.88 -7.91 -44.39
CA LEU A 202 -19.46 -8.19 -44.17
C LEU A 202 -18.84 -7.19 -43.19
N ALA A 203 -19.18 -5.90 -43.29
CA ALA A 203 -18.70 -4.86 -42.39
C ALA A 203 -19.17 -5.10 -40.95
N ILE A 204 -20.44 -5.51 -40.75
CA ILE A 204 -20.98 -5.86 -39.42
C ILE A 204 -20.26 -7.09 -38.86
N LEU A 205 -20.05 -8.14 -39.66
CA LEU A 205 -19.35 -9.35 -39.22
C LEU A 205 -17.89 -9.07 -38.83
N ILE A 206 -17.17 -8.29 -39.64
CA ILE A 206 -15.80 -7.87 -39.33
C ILE A 206 -15.79 -7.03 -38.06
N GLY A 207 -16.70 -6.06 -37.93
CA GLY A 207 -16.82 -5.21 -36.74
C GLY A 207 -17.08 -6.01 -35.46
N ALA A 208 -18.00 -6.98 -35.50
CA ALA A 208 -18.28 -7.88 -34.39
C ALA A 208 -17.07 -8.74 -34.01
N ALA A 209 -16.38 -9.32 -34.99
CA ALA A 209 -15.17 -10.10 -34.76
C ALA A 209 -14.05 -9.26 -34.12
N LEU A 210 -13.86 -8.03 -34.59
CA LEU A 210 -12.90 -7.06 -34.06
C LEU A 210 -13.24 -6.68 -32.61
N ALA A 211 -14.51 -6.44 -32.32
CA ALA A 211 -14.99 -6.13 -30.97
C ALA A 211 -14.70 -7.27 -29.98
N VAL A 212 -14.98 -8.52 -30.38
CA VAL A 212 -14.68 -9.71 -29.56
C VAL A 212 -13.17 -9.86 -29.32
N LEU A 213 -12.34 -9.63 -30.35
CA LEU A 213 -10.88 -9.69 -30.23
C LEU A 213 -10.34 -8.61 -29.27
N ILE A 214 -10.83 -7.37 -29.38
CA ILE A 214 -10.44 -6.27 -28.49
C ILE A 214 -10.85 -6.60 -27.05
N ALA A 215 -12.12 -7.00 -26.84
CA ALA A 215 -12.62 -7.38 -25.52
C ALA A 215 -11.78 -8.48 -24.88
N ARG A 216 -11.45 -9.55 -25.62
CA ARG A 216 -10.59 -10.63 -25.12
C ARG A 216 -9.16 -10.19 -24.85
N SER A 217 -8.64 -9.19 -25.58
CA SER A 217 -7.25 -8.73 -25.44
C SER A 217 -7.05 -7.72 -24.31
N ILE A 218 -8.10 -7.04 -23.86
CA ILE A 218 -8.03 -5.98 -22.84
C ILE A 218 -8.78 -6.40 -21.56
N VAL A 219 -10.06 -6.78 -21.67
CA VAL A 219 -10.93 -6.98 -20.50
C VAL A 219 -10.46 -8.17 -19.65
N ARG A 220 -10.10 -9.28 -20.30
CA ARG A 220 -9.70 -10.50 -19.58
C ARG A 220 -8.42 -10.30 -18.75
N PRO A 221 -7.31 -9.76 -19.29
CA PRO A 221 -6.12 -9.49 -18.48
C PRO A 221 -6.35 -8.48 -17.34
N VAL A 222 -7.25 -7.51 -17.54
CA VAL A 222 -7.60 -6.54 -16.48
C VAL A 222 -8.33 -7.24 -15.34
N ASN A 223 -9.33 -8.10 -15.64
CA ASN A 223 -10.02 -8.88 -14.61
C ASN A 223 -9.08 -9.85 -13.88
N GLU A 224 -8.12 -10.44 -14.61
CA GLU A 224 -7.07 -11.27 -14.00
C GLU A 224 -6.18 -10.46 -13.05
N ALA A 225 -5.81 -9.23 -13.42
CA ALA A 225 -5.05 -8.33 -12.53
C ALA A 225 -5.84 -7.93 -11.28
N VAL A 226 -7.15 -7.68 -11.39
CA VAL A 226 -8.04 -7.40 -10.25
C VAL A 226 -8.10 -8.60 -9.30
N ALA A 227 -8.26 -9.82 -9.82
CA ALA A 227 -8.29 -11.03 -9.00
C ALA A 227 -6.98 -11.24 -8.20
N VAL A 228 -5.82 -10.94 -8.81
CA VAL A 228 -4.53 -10.96 -8.12
C VAL A 228 -4.45 -9.87 -7.04
N ALA A 229 -4.93 -8.65 -7.32
CA ALA A 229 -4.96 -7.58 -6.32
C ALA A 229 -5.86 -7.93 -5.12
N GLU A 230 -7.01 -8.57 -5.35
CA GLU A 230 -7.91 -9.06 -4.30
C GLU A 230 -7.30 -10.20 -3.49
N SER A 231 -6.47 -11.07 -4.09
CA SER A 231 -5.75 -12.10 -3.33
C SER A 231 -4.72 -11.47 -2.40
N ILE A 232 -3.94 -10.50 -2.89
CA ILE A 232 -2.96 -9.72 -2.12
C ILE A 232 -3.63 -9.02 -0.94
N SER A 233 -4.79 -8.38 -1.16
CA SER A 233 -5.53 -7.70 -0.10
C SER A 233 -6.04 -8.63 1.01
N ARG A 234 -6.19 -9.94 0.72
CA ARG A 234 -6.59 -10.96 1.70
C ARG A 234 -5.40 -11.70 2.33
N GLY A 235 -4.17 -11.27 2.05
CA GLY A 235 -2.95 -11.90 2.55
C GLY A 235 -2.53 -13.16 1.78
N ASP A 236 -3.13 -13.46 0.62
CA ASP A 236 -2.69 -14.56 -0.25
C ASP A 236 -1.69 -14.05 -1.30
N TYR A 237 -0.42 -14.33 -1.03
CA TYR A 237 0.71 -14.01 -1.92
C TYR A 237 1.12 -15.16 -2.85
N THR A 238 0.40 -16.29 -2.84
CA THR A 238 0.77 -17.51 -3.60
C THR A 238 0.15 -17.56 -4.99
N THR A 239 -0.96 -16.84 -5.22
CA THR A 239 -1.67 -16.82 -6.50
C THR A 239 -0.74 -16.46 -7.66
N ALA A 240 -0.70 -17.30 -8.70
CA ALA A 240 0.17 -17.12 -9.85
C ALA A 240 -0.21 -15.88 -10.68
N ILE A 241 0.79 -15.10 -11.08
CA ILE A 241 0.57 -13.90 -11.89
C ILE A 241 0.58 -14.29 -13.37
N PRO A 242 -0.53 -14.09 -14.10
CA PRO A 242 -0.58 -14.41 -15.51
C PRO A 242 0.36 -13.49 -16.32
N GLN A 243 0.83 -13.99 -17.46
CA GLN A 243 1.70 -13.20 -18.34
C GLN A 243 0.89 -12.34 -19.31
N GLY A 244 1.09 -11.01 -19.22
CA GLY A 244 0.49 -10.06 -20.14
C GLY A 244 0.97 -10.26 -21.59
N ARG A 245 0.01 -10.35 -22.52
CA ARG A 245 0.30 -10.49 -23.96
C ARG A 245 0.61 -9.17 -24.65
N LEU A 246 0.05 -8.06 -24.15
CA LEU A 246 0.30 -6.70 -24.66
C LEU A 246 1.32 -6.01 -23.76
N GLN A 247 2.02 -5.01 -24.29
CA GLN A 247 3.07 -4.31 -23.55
C GLN A 247 2.53 -3.67 -22.26
N GLU A 248 1.40 -2.99 -22.34
CA GLU A 248 0.80 -2.29 -21.19
C GLU A 248 0.25 -3.27 -20.15
N THR A 249 -0.40 -4.37 -20.59
CA THR A 249 -0.89 -5.39 -19.66
C THR A 249 0.24 -6.16 -19.00
N ARG A 250 1.34 -6.39 -19.72
CA ARG A 250 2.55 -6.99 -19.15
C ARG A 250 3.17 -6.07 -18.11
N ALA A 251 3.37 -4.79 -18.42
CA ALA A 251 3.91 -3.82 -17.48
C ALA A 251 3.06 -3.72 -16.19
N LEU A 252 1.73 -3.74 -16.32
CA LEU A 252 0.81 -3.76 -15.18
C LEU A 252 0.99 -5.02 -14.32
N LEU A 253 0.99 -6.21 -14.94
CA LEU A 253 1.11 -7.49 -14.22
C LEU A 253 2.49 -7.68 -13.59
N ASP A 254 3.56 -7.23 -14.27
CA ASP A 254 4.93 -7.26 -13.74
C ASP A 254 5.07 -6.33 -12.52
N ALA A 255 4.51 -5.12 -12.58
CA ALA A 255 4.49 -4.18 -11.46
C ALA A 255 3.71 -4.74 -10.25
N LEU A 256 2.54 -5.34 -10.50
CA LEU A 256 1.77 -6.07 -9.48
C LEU A 256 2.60 -7.19 -8.84
N GLY A 257 3.39 -7.93 -9.63
CA GLY A 257 4.25 -8.99 -9.13
C GLY A 257 5.42 -8.51 -8.28
N ALA A 258 6.06 -7.42 -8.69
CA ALA A 258 7.08 -6.77 -7.87
C ALA A 258 6.50 -6.27 -6.53
N MET A 259 5.33 -5.62 -6.57
CA MET A 259 4.65 -5.14 -5.37
C MET A 259 4.27 -6.28 -4.42
N ARG A 260 3.68 -7.37 -4.93
CA ARG A 260 3.37 -8.57 -4.14
C ARG A 260 4.62 -9.13 -3.46
N GLY A 261 5.71 -9.28 -4.21
CA GLY A 261 6.98 -9.78 -3.68
C GLY A 261 7.54 -8.89 -2.56
N ALA A 262 7.47 -7.57 -2.74
CA ALA A 262 7.90 -6.62 -1.73
C ALA A 262 7.03 -6.67 -0.47
N ILE A 263 5.70 -6.79 -0.60
CA ILE A 263 4.77 -6.92 0.53
C ILE A 263 5.03 -8.23 1.28
N ALA A 264 5.08 -9.36 0.58
CA ALA A 264 5.33 -10.66 1.19
C ALA A 264 6.66 -10.72 1.94
N SER A 265 7.73 -10.15 1.36
CA SER A 265 9.03 -10.05 2.03
C SER A 265 8.99 -9.17 3.28
N ARG A 266 8.26 -8.06 3.24
CA ARG A 266 8.10 -7.16 4.39
C ARG A 266 7.30 -7.81 5.50
N GLU A 267 6.19 -8.45 5.19
CA GLU A 267 5.41 -9.19 6.20
C GLU A 267 6.25 -10.30 6.83
N GLN A 268 6.96 -11.11 6.03
CA GLN A 268 7.84 -12.14 6.56
C GLN A 268 8.92 -11.56 7.49
N GLN A 269 9.47 -10.39 7.16
CA GLN A 269 10.44 -9.70 7.99
C GLN A 269 9.80 -9.14 9.28
N ILE A 270 8.60 -8.56 9.20
CA ILE A 270 7.84 -8.08 10.37
C ILE A 270 7.52 -9.24 11.30
N THR A 271 6.99 -10.35 10.77
CA THR A 271 6.70 -11.56 11.55
C THR A 271 7.96 -12.10 12.21
N ARG A 272 9.09 -12.11 11.49
CA ARG A 272 10.37 -12.54 12.06
C ARG A 272 10.81 -11.62 13.21
N LEU A 273 10.74 -10.30 13.05
CA LEU A 273 11.11 -9.35 14.10
C LEU A 273 10.16 -9.40 15.31
N ALA A 274 8.87 -9.66 15.07
CA ALA A 274 7.86 -9.76 16.12
C ALA A 274 8.01 -11.02 16.98
N TYR A 275 8.52 -12.13 16.41
CA TYR A 275 8.43 -13.46 17.02
C TYR A 275 9.76 -14.22 17.15
N VAL A 276 10.87 -13.68 16.68
CA VAL A 276 12.20 -14.33 16.68
C VAL A 276 13.24 -13.39 17.25
N ASP A 277 14.07 -13.89 18.16
CA ASP A 277 15.25 -13.21 18.67
C ASP A 277 16.29 -13.07 17.55
N THR A 278 16.72 -11.84 17.30
CA THR A 278 17.59 -11.54 16.15
C THR A 278 19.02 -12.05 16.32
N LEU A 279 19.46 -12.27 17.57
CA LEU A 279 20.79 -12.79 17.87
C LEU A 279 20.84 -14.31 17.71
N THR A 280 19.98 -15.04 18.44
CA THR A 280 20.03 -16.50 18.53
C THR A 280 19.17 -17.23 17.50
N ALA A 281 18.32 -16.51 16.76
CA ALA A 281 17.31 -17.05 15.86
C ALA A 281 16.26 -17.98 16.52
N LEU A 282 16.21 -18.02 17.85
CA LEU A 282 15.15 -18.68 18.61
C LEU A 282 13.87 -17.85 18.63
N PRO A 283 12.70 -18.45 18.87
CA PRO A 283 11.54 -17.74 19.41
C PRO A 283 11.92 -16.70 20.46
N ASN A 284 11.36 -15.51 20.36
CA ASN A 284 11.53 -14.47 21.38
C ASN A 284 10.48 -14.62 22.51
N ARG A 285 10.57 -13.74 23.51
CA ARG A 285 9.62 -13.66 24.62
C ARG A 285 8.16 -13.63 24.16
N THR A 286 7.82 -12.80 23.17
CA THR A 286 6.43 -12.67 22.67
C THR A 286 5.89 -14.01 22.16
N ARG A 287 6.64 -14.69 21.27
CA ARG A 287 6.24 -16.00 20.73
C ARG A 287 6.11 -17.05 21.83
N PHE A 288 7.02 -17.03 22.81
CA PHE A 288 7.00 -17.97 23.92
C PHE A 288 5.77 -17.77 24.81
N MET A 289 5.46 -16.53 25.16
CA MET A 289 4.30 -16.20 26.01
C MET A 289 2.98 -16.56 25.33
N GLU A 290 2.83 -16.30 24.02
CA GLU A 290 1.65 -16.73 23.26
C GLU A 290 1.47 -18.25 23.29
N ALA A 291 2.54 -19.01 23.06
CA ALA A 291 2.51 -20.47 23.11
C ALA A 291 2.21 -21.00 24.52
N LEU A 292 2.79 -20.37 25.55
CA LEU A 292 2.57 -20.74 26.94
C LEU A 292 1.11 -20.51 27.37
N VAL A 293 0.53 -19.35 27.04
CA VAL A 293 -0.90 -19.06 27.30
C VAL A 293 -1.80 -20.09 26.60
N GLN A 294 -1.52 -20.43 25.34
CA GLN A 294 -2.33 -21.39 24.58
C GLN A 294 -2.25 -22.83 25.14
N THR A 295 -1.12 -23.19 25.77
CA THR A 295 -0.82 -24.57 26.18
C THR A 295 -1.17 -24.84 27.64
N VAL A 296 -0.91 -23.88 28.55
CA VAL A 296 -1.09 -24.07 30.01
C VAL A 296 -2.55 -24.36 30.38
N GLU A 297 -3.52 -23.74 29.71
CA GLU A 297 -4.95 -23.97 30.01
C GLU A 297 -5.52 -25.26 29.37
N ARG A 298 -4.82 -25.86 28.41
CA ARG A 298 -5.39 -26.88 27.51
C ARG A 298 -4.65 -28.21 27.52
N SER A 299 -3.44 -28.24 28.09
CA SER A 299 -2.56 -29.40 28.09
C SER A 299 -1.92 -29.58 29.47
N HIS A 300 -1.10 -30.60 29.59
CA HIS A 300 -0.19 -30.82 30.71
C HIS A 300 1.24 -30.88 30.18
N GLY A 301 2.22 -30.56 31.01
CA GLY A 301 3.62 -30.59 30.59
C GLY A 301 4.54 -29.89 31.57
N ALA A 302 5.74 -29.54 31.10
CA ALA A 302 6.75 -28.87 31.90
C ALA A 302 7.21 -27.55 31.26
N LEU A 303 7.28 -26.51 32.08
CA LEU A 303 7.96 -25.25 31.81
C LEU A 303 9.35 -25.32 32.46
N ILE A 304 10.39 -25.03 31.69
CA ILE A 304 11.75 -24.90 32.21
C ILE A 304 12.25 -23.48 31.93
N LEU A 305 12.73 -22.80 32.97
CA LEU A 305 13.56 -21.60 32.81
C LEU A 305 15.01 -21.95 33.02
N LEU A 306 15.89 -21.31 32.25
CA LEU A 306 17.32 -21.51 32.28
C LEU A 306 18.00 -20.15 32.33
N ASN A 307 18.95 -19.99 33.25
CA ASN A 307 19.84 -18.85 33.31
C ASN A 307 21.30 -19.31 33.26
N ILE A 308 22.14 -18.58 32.53
CA ILE A 308 23.57 -18.88 32.38
C ILE A 308 24.32 -18.37 33.61
N ASP A 309 25.07 -19.25 34.27
CA ASP A 309 25.82 -18.85 35.44
C ASP A 309 27.03 -17.98 35.05
N ARG A 310 27.24 -16.89 35.79
CA ARG A 310 28.39 -15.97 35.63
C ARG A 310 28.47 -15.30 34.25
N PHE A 311 27.36 -15.17 33.53
CA PHE A 311 27.33 -14.48 32.23
C PHE A 311 27.87 -13.05 32.28
N ALA A 312 27.43 -12.23 33.24
CA ALA A 312 27.90 -10.85 33.37
C ALA A 312 29.41 -10.74 33.64
N PRO A 313 30.02 -11.49 34.59
CA PRO A 313 31.47 -11.58 34.71
C PRO A 313 32.20 -11.98 33.41
N ILE A 314 31.65 -12.90 32.63
CA ILE A 314 32.24 -13.33 31.34
C ILE A 314 32.20 -12.18 30.34
N ASN A 315 31.07 -11.49 30.20
CA ASN A 315 30.95 -10.31 29.33
C ASN A 315 31.91 -9.19 29.73
N ASN A 316 32.06 -8.94 31.04
CA ASN A 316 32.96 -7.90 31.54
C ASN A 316 34.42 -8.24 31.24
N ALA A 317 34.80 -9.52 31.30
CA ALA A 317 36.18 -9.95 31.05
C ALA A 317 36.53 -10.08 29.56
N LEU A 318 35.60 -10.55 28.73
CA LEU A 318 35.86 -10.95 27.33
C LEU A 318 35.14 -10.08 26.29
N GLY A 319 34.28 -9.17 26.73
CA GLY A 319 33.52 -8.26 25.88
C GLY A 319 32.21 -8.85 25.34
N PHE A 320 31.26 -7.97 25.05
CA PHE A 320 29.91 -8.32 24.58
C PHE A 320 29.90 -9.16 23.30
N ALA A 321 30.86 -8.96 22.39
CA ALA A 321 30.93 -9.74 21.16
C ALA A 321 31.18 -11.25 21.43
N VAL A 322 31.95 -11.58 22.47
CA VAL A 322 32.17 -12.97 22.91
C VAL A 322 30.91 -13.49 23.61
N GLY A 323 30.27 -12.66 24.43
CA GLY A 323 28.95 -12.92 25.02
C GLY A 323 27.89 -13.28 24.00
N ASP A 324 27.78 -12.51 22.93
CA ASP A 324 26.83 -12.73 21.84
C ASP A 324 27.08 -14.08 21.13
N ARG A 325 28.35 -14.40 20.84
CA ARG A 325 28.72 -15.70 20.26
C ARG A 325 28.43 -16.86 21.22
N MET A 326 28.66 -16.65 22.51
CA MET A 326 28.34 -17.62 23.56
C MET A 326 26.83 -17.90 23.59
N LEU A 327 25.99 -16.86 23.55
CA LEU A 327 24.53 -17.02 23.49
C LEU A 327 24.06 -17.76 22.23
N CYS A 328 24.67 -17.49 21.07
CA CYS A 328 24.38 -18.21 19.83
C CYS A 328 24.75 -19.71 19.93
N GLU A 329 25.92 -20.03 20.48
CA GLU A 329 26.35 -21.42 20.67
C GLU A 329 25.49 -22.15 21.71
N ILE A 330 25.07 -21.47 22.79
CA ILE A 330 24.12 -22.02 23.76
C ILE A 330 22.79 -22.33 23.11
N ALA A 331 22.26 -21.44 22.27
CA ALA A 331 21.03 -21.68 21.53
C ALA A 331 21.13 -22.93 20.63
N LEU A 332 22.25 -23.12 19.93
CA LEU A 332 22.51 -24.31 19.11
C LEU A 332 22.56 -25.58 19.96
N ARG A 333 23.24 -25.54 21.11
CA ARG A 333 23.33 -26.66 22.05
C ARG A 333 21.99 -27.04 22.65
N LEU A 334 21.16 -26.07 23.00
CA LEU A 334 19.80 -26.30 23.47
C LEU A 334 18.95 -26.99 22.40
N GLN A 335 18.98 -26.50 21.16
CA GLN A 335 18.27 -27.13 20.04
C GLN A 335 18.73 -28.57 19.81
N LYS A 336 20.04 -28.83 19.90
CA LYS A 336 20.62 -30.17 19.76
C LYS A 336 20.20 -31.10 20.90
N ALA A 337 20.26 -30.64 22.14
CA ALA A 337 19.88 -31.43 23.31
C ALA A 337 18.41 -31.87 23.25
N LEU A 338 17.53 -31.02 22.71
CA LEU A 338 16.08 -31.22 22.74
C LEU A 338 15.51 -31.86 21.47
N SER A 339 16.28 -31.92 20.37
CA SER A 339 15.91 -32.59 19.11
C SER A 339 14.50 -32.22 18.57
N GLY A 340 14.03 -31.00 18.84
CA GLY A 340 12.70 -30.51 18.42
C GLY A 340 11.53 -30.95 19.30
N GLU A 341 11.78 -31.62 20.42
CA GLU A 341 10.74 -32.05 21.37
C GLU A 341 10.18 -30.93 22.25
N ALA A 342 10.80 -29.74 22.21
CA ALA A 342 10.44 -28.59 23.02
C ALA A 342 10.40 -27.32 22.18
N LEU A 343 9.52 -26.39 22.54
CA LEU A 343 9.65 -25.00 22.12
C LEU A 343 10.73 -24.34 22.98
N VAL A 344 11.82 -23.91 22.35
CA VAL A 344 12.92 -23.19 23.02
C VAL A 344 12.85 -21.72 22.63
N ALA A 345 12.96 -20.82 23.60
CA ALA A 345 12.95 -19.39 23.39
C ALA A 345 14.06 -18.70 24.18
N ARG A 346 14.48 -17.52 23.71
CA ARG A 346 15.29 -16.59 24.51
C ARG A 346 14.39 -15.47 25.01
N LEU A 347 14.35 -15.27 26.33
CA LEU A 347 13.48 -14.29 26.96
C LEU A 347 14.11 -12.90 27.00
N GLY A 348 15.44 -12.83 27.08
CA GLY A 348 16.24 -11.61 27.19
C GLY A 348 17.56 -11.91 27.91
N GLY A 349 18.57 -11.06 27.77
CA GLY A 349 19.85 -11.24 28.46
C GLY A 349 20.44 -12.64 28.27
N ASP A 350 20.66 -13.33 29.37
CA ASP A 350 21.16 -14.70 29.52
C ASP A 350 20.09 -15.74 29.87
N GLU A 351 18.82 -15.39 29.69
CA GLU A 351 17.67 -16.22 30.04
C GLU A 351 17.04 -16.92 28.83
N PHE A 352 16.82 -18.22 29.00
CA PHE A 352 16.15 -19.09 28.03
C PHE A 352 14.96 -19.77 28.70
N ALA A 353 13.94 -20.07 27.89
CA ALA A 353 12.76 -20.76 28.34
C ALA A 353 12.43 -21.93 27.41
N LEU A 354 11.95 -23.01 28.00
CA LEU A 354 11.60 -24.23 27.28
C LEU A 354 10.20 -24.67 27.69
N LEU A 355 9.39 -25.01 26.70
CA LEU A 355 8.06 -25.56 26.90
C LEU A 355 8.02 -26.99 26.35
N LEU A 356 7.81 -27.94 27.26
CA LEU A 356 7.76 -29.37 27.00
C LEU A 356 6.32 -29.87 27.12
N ASP A 357 5.64 -29.99 25.98
CA ASP A 357 4.25 -30.46 25.95
C ASP A 357 4.16 -31.96 26.28
N GLY A 358 3.21 -32.33 27.15
CA GLY A 358 2.99 -33.69 27.63
C GLY A 358 4.15 -34.30 28.41
N ALA A 359 5.08 -33.49 28.94
CA ALA A 359 6.20 -34.01 29.71
C ALA A 359 5.84 -34.26 31.18
N ASP A 360 6.10 -35.49 31.63
CA ASP A 360 6.06 -35.86 33.04
C ASP A 360 7.39 -35.52 33.76
N LYS A 361 7.42 -35.77 35.07
CA LYS A 361 8.61 -35.50 35.89
C LYS A 361 9.85 -36.23 35.39
N ALA A 362 9.72 -37.49 34.96
CA ALA A 362 10.85 -38.28 34.47
C ALA A 362 11.43 -37.69 33.19
N ARG A 363 10.57 -37.33 32.23
CA ARG A 363 10.97 -36.72 30.95
C ARG A 363 11.59 -35.33 31.14
N ALA A 364 10.98 -34.47 31.97
CA ALA A 364 11.53 -33.14 32.25
C ALA A 364 12.91 -33.23 32.94
N THR A 365 13.09 -34.19 33.86
CA THR A 365 14.38 -34.43 34.51
C THR A 365 15.45 -34.90 33.51
N ALA A 366 15.09 -35.84 32.63
CA ALA A 366 15.99 -36.34 31.60
C ALA A 366 16.42 -35.21 30.64
N GLN A 367 15.49 -34.34 30.24
CA GLN A 367 15.79 -33.20 29.38
C GLN A 367 16.66 -32.15 30.09
N ALA A 368 16.39 -31.84 31.36
CA ALA A 368 17.26 -30.96 32.15
C ALA A 368 18.69 -31.49 32.26
N ALA A 369 18.85 -32.80 32.51
CA ALA A 369 20.16 -33.44 32.55
C ALA A 369 20.88 -33.42 31.18
N ALA A 370 20.15 -33.63 30.08
CA ALA A 370 20.69 -33.56 28.73
C ALA A 370 21.17 -32.13 28.38
N ILE A 371 20.37 -31.12 28.72
CA ILE A 371 20.72 -29.70 28.55
C ILE A 371 22.00 -29.37 29.32
N LEU A 372 22.04 -29.68 30.62
CA LEU A 372 23.22 -29.42 31.46
C LEU A 372 24.46 -30.14 30.93
N GLY A 373 24.31 -31.39 30.48
CA GLY A 373 25.41 -32.17 29.90
C GLY A 373 26.00 -31.55 28.62
N GLU A 374 25.16 -30.99 27.76
CA GLU A 374 25.60 -30.33 26.52
C GLU A 374 26.20 -28.94 26.80
N LEU A 375 25.63 -28.18 27.74
CA LEU A 375 26.16 -26.86 28.12
C LEU A 375 27.52 -26.96 28.81
N ARG A 376 27.74 -27.96 29.65
CA ARG A 376 29.03 -28.19 30.34
C ARG A 376 30.16 -28.65 29.42
N GLN A 377 29.88 -28.98 28.16
CA GLN A 377 30.95 -29.21 27.21
C GLN A 377 31.73 -27.89 27.02
N PRO A 378 33.07 -27.91 26.99
CA PRO A 378 33.84 -26.70 26.77
C PRO A 378 33.46 -26.01 25.45
N MET A 379 33.33 -24.70 25.47
CA MET A 379 33.11 -23.88 24.28
C MET A 379 34.44 -23.29 23.83
N LEU A 380 34.75 -23.38 22.54
CA LEU A 380 35.91 -22.71 21.96
C LEU A 380 35.45 -21.42 21.28
N LEU A 381 35.66 -20.28 21.92
CA LEU A 381 35.31 -18.96 21.40
C LEU A 381 36.60 -18.15 21.24
N ASP A 382 36.91 -17.73 20.01
CA ASP A 382 38.11 -16.96 19.66
C ASP A 382 39.44 -17.56 20.16
N GLY A 383 39.52 -18.90 20.16
CA GLY A 383 40.71 -19.62 20.62
C GLY A 383 40.82 -19.74 22.15
N GLN A 384 39.86 -19.22 22.91
CA GLN A 384 39.74 -19.44 24.35
C GLN A 384 38.75 -20.55 24.66
N ARG A 385 39.11 -21.39 25.63
CA ARG A 385 38.23 -22.45 26.14
C ARG A 385 37.44 -21.89 27.32
N LEU A 386 36.12 -21.86 27.18
CA LEU A 386 35.18 -21.39 28.19
C LEU A 386 34.38 -22.58 28.72
N ASP A 387 34.39 -22.73 30.04
CA ASP A 387 33.53 -23.67 30.75
C ASP A 387 32.35 -22.87 31.31
N ILE A 388 31.15 -23.21 30.85
CA ILE A 388 29.90 -22.57 31.29
C ILE A 388 29.10 -23.57 32.13
N ASP A 389 28.32 -23.04 33.07
CA ASP A 389 27.28 -23.79 33.76
C ASP A 389 25.96 -23.04 33.65
N ALA A 390 24.87 -23.72 33.96
CA ALA A 390 23.54 -23.13 33.90
C ALA A 390 22.68 -23.62 35.07
N SER A 391 21.75 -22.77 35.46
CA SER A 391 20.79 -23.05 36.51
C SER A 391 19.39 -23.16 35.91
N LEU A 392 18.70 -24.27 36.16
CA LEU A 392 17.39 -24.56 35.60
C LEU A 392 16.30 -24.59 36.69
N GLY A 393 15.18 -23.93 36.45
CA GLY A 393 13.95 -24.13 37.20
C GLY A 393 12.97 -24.96 36.39
N ILE A 394 12.26 -25.90 37.02
CA ILE A 394 11.28 -26.77 36.36
C ILE A 394 9.94 -26.66 37.08
N ALA A 395 8.87 -26.30 36.37
CA ALA A 395 7.50 -26.30 36.87
C ALA A 395 6.58 -27.12 35.95
N PHE A 396 5.66 -27.89 36.52
CA PHE A 396 4.69 -28.67 35.77
C PHE A 396 3.34 -27.95 35.73
N TYR A 397 2.68 -27.94 34.58
CA TYR A 397 1.31 -27.46 34.48
C TYR A 397 0.37 -28.66 34.21
N PRO A 398 -0.84 -28.66 34.80
CA PRO A 398 -1.38 -27.63 35.71
C PRO A 398 -0.93 -27.76 37.19
N ASP A 399 -0.16 -28.78 37.56
CA ASP A 399 0.11 -29.14 38.96
C ASP A 399 0.80 -28.04 39.80
N ASP A 400 1.77 -27.34 39.21
CA ASP A 400 2.49 -26.23 39.84
C ASP A 400 1.86 -24.86 39.51
N GLY A 401 0.74 -24.80 38.79
CA GLY A 401 0.05 -23.53 38.50
C GLY A 401 -0.96 -23.64 37.35
N ASP A 402 -2.13 -23.05 37.55
CA ASP A 402 -3.25 -22.99 36.60
C ASP A 402 -3.26 -21.73 35.72
N SER A 403 -2.38 -20.77 36.01
CA SER A 403 -2.19 -19.56 35.22
C SER A 403 -0.73 -19.34 34.86
N THR A 404 -0.52 -18.71 33.71
CA THR A 404 0.80 -18.39 33.16
C THR A 404 1.67 -17.63 34.16
N THR A 405 1.07 -16.67 34.87
CA THR A 405 1.74 -15.83 35.87
C THR A 405 2.21 -16.63 37.08
N VAL A 406 1.37 -17.55 37.59
CA VAL A 406 1.73 -18.39 38.74
C VAL A 406 2.85 -19.36 38.35
N LEU A 407 2.74 -19.96 37.17
CA LEU A 407 3.73 -20.92 36.67
C LEU A 407 5.11 -20.27 36.47
N LEU A 408 5.16 -19.10 35.81
CA LEU A 408 6.39 -18.33 35.60
C LEU A 408 7.06 -17.94 36.92
N ARG A 409 6.28 -17.43 37.88
CA ARG A 409 6.81 -17.07 39.20
C ARG A 409 7.43 -18.28 39.92
N ARG A 410 6.76 -19.43 39.89
CA ARG A 410 7.22 -20.63 40.61
C ARG A 410 8.44 -21.26 39.96
N VAL A 411 8.51 -21.28 38.62
CA VAL A 411 9.69 -21.78 37.91
C VAL A 411 10.91 -20.87 38.11
N GLU A 412 10.72 -19.56 38.20
CA GLU A 412 11.80 -18.57 38.47
C GLU A 412 12.37 -18.74 39.89
N LEU A 413 11.51 -18.98 40.88
CA LEU A 413 11.93 -19.32 42.25
C LEU A 413 12.75 -20.62 42.27
N ALA A 414 12.32 -21.64 41.52
CA ALA A 414 13.06 -22.88 41.38
C ALA A 414 14.42 -22.68 40.73
N MET A 415 14.49 -21.91 39.64
CA MET A 415 15.74 -21.57 38.95
C MET A 415 16.72 -20.84 39.88
N SER A 416 16.22 -19.85 40.62
CA SER A 416 17.01 -19.10 41.61
C SER A 416 17.52 -20.01 42.73
N ALA A 417 16.71 -20.95 43.18
CA ALA A 417 17.12 -21.94 44.19
C ALA A 417 18.21 -22.89 43.65
N ALA A 418 18.09 -23.35 42.40
CA ALA A 418 19.12 -24.14 41.72
C ALA A 418 20.44 -23.35 41.62
N LYS A 419 20.37 -22.05 41.29
CA LYS A 419 21.52 -21.15 41.18
C LYS A 419 22.24 -20.93 42.50
N ARG A 420 21.50 -20.76 43.61
CA ARG A 420 22.09 -20.61 44.95
C ARG A 420 22.78 -21.89 45.43
N ARG A 421 22.21 -23.06 45.12
CA ARG A 421 22.74 -24.36 45.58
C ARG A 421 23.77 -24.97 44.64
N HIS A 422 23.87 -24.47 43.41
CA HIS A 422 24.68 -25.06 42.33
C HIS A 422 24.29 -26.51 42.02
N ASP A 423 23.00 -26.84 42.14
CA ASP A 423 22.46 -28.19 41.90
C ASP A 423 22.21 -28.46 40.40
N GLY A 424 22.37 -27.44 39.55
CA GLY A 424 22.05 -27.48 38.11
C GLY A 424 20.56 -27.31 37.82
N TYR A 425 19.67 -27.99 38.54
CA TYR A 425 18.22 -27.78 38.41
C TYR A 425 17.44 -27.91 39.73
N ALA A 426 16.25 -27.33 39.79
CA ALA A 426 15.29 -27.53 40.89
C ALA A 426 13.84 -27.55 40.42
N PHE A 427 12.97 -28.24 41.15
CA PHE A 427 11.53 -28.28 40.89
C PHE A 427 10.77 -27.20 41.67
N ALA A 428 9.76 -26.62 41.03
CA ALA A 428 8.84 -25.65 41.62
C ALA A 428 8.05 -26.23 42.79
N ALA A 429 7.55 -27.47 42.67
CA ALA A 429 6.88 -28.19 43.76
C ALA A 429 7.73 -28.23 45.05
N ASP A 430 9.03 -28.50 44.92
CA ASP A 430 9.97 -28.59 46.06
C ASP A 430 10.27 -27.21 46.67
N GLN A 431 9.93 -26.13 45.95
CA GLN A 431 10.01 -24.76 46.43
C GLN A 431 8.66 -24.21 46.88
N ALA A 432 7.52 -24.91 46.73
CA ALA A 432 6.21 -24.34 47.05
C ALA A 432 6.07 -24.04 48.56
N ASP A 433 6.50 -24.97 49.43
CA ASP A 433 6.50 -24.77 50.88
C ASP A 433 7.67 -23.90 51.36
N ARG A 434 8.83 -24.02 50.71
CA ARG A 434 10.03 -23.23 51.05
C ARG A 434 9.95 -21.78 50.57
N ALA A 435 9.37 -21.48 49.42
CA ALA A 435 9.23 -20.13 48.91
C ALA A 435 8.13 -19.38 49.65
N ALA A 436 7.05 -20.04 50.10
CA ALA A 436 6.09 -19.41 51.00
C ALA A 436 6.72 -19.10 52.37
N HIS A 437 7.52 -20.02 52.94
CA HIS A 437 8.26 -19.80 54.17
C HIS A 437 9.42 -18.80 54.02
N GLU A 438 10.23 -18.86 52.97
CA GLU A 438 11.34 -17.92 52.69
C GLU A 438 10.80 -16.55 52.30
N THR A 439 9.66 -16.45 51.62
CA THR A 439 9.03 -15.15 51.32
C THR A 439 8.47 -14.52 52.60
N LEU A 440 7.78 -15.30 53.45
CA LEU A 440 7.29 -14.80 54.75
C LEU A 440 8.42 -14.53 55.73
N ALA A 441 9.46 -15.38 55.76
CA ALA A 441 10.64 -15.21 56.59
C ALA A 441 11.46 -14.01 56.12
N LEU A 442 11.68 -13.80 54.83
CA LEU A 442 12.45 -12.66 54.32
C LEU A 442 11.68 -11.34 54.52
N VAL A 443 10.34 -11.32 54.35
CA VAL A 443 9.53 -10.15 54.73
C VAL A 443 9.59 -9.91 56.25
N GLY A 444 9.54 -10.99 57.06
CA GLY A 444 9.73 -10.91 58.51
C GLY A 444 11.11 -10.37 58.90
N GLU A 445 12.17 -10.89 58.29
CA GLU A 445 13.57 -10.49 58.46
C GLU A 445 13.79 -9.04 58.01
N MET A 446 13.20 -8.61 56.90
CA MET A 446 13.27 -7.21 56.45
C MET A 446 12.50 -6.28 57.40
N ARG A 447 11.35 -6.71 57.93
CA ARG A 447 10.62 -5.94 58.94
C ARG A 447 11.37 -5.83 60.25
N GLU A 448 11.98 -6.93 60.70
CA GLU A 448 12.89 -6.93 61.86
C GLU A 448 14.13 -6.07 61.60
N ALA A 449 14.72 -6.15 60.41
CA ALA A 449 15.88 -5.35 60.02
C ALA A 449 15.56 -3.85 60.02
N LEU A 450 14.36 -3.46 59.56
CA LEU A 450 13.90 -2.07 59.63
C LEU A 450 13.70 -1.62 61.09
N ALA A 451 13.17 -2.49 61.96
CA ALA A 451 12.97 -2.20 63.37
C ALA A 451 14.28 -2.18 64.19
N GLN A 452 15.29 -2.93 63.77
CA GLN A 452 16.60 -3.06 64.44
C GLN A 452 17.68 -2.16 63.83
N GLU A 453 17.34 -1.23 62.93
CA GLU A 453 18.29 -0.34 62.25
C GLU A 453 19.40 -1.11 61.48
N ALA A 454 19.10 -2.33 61.02
CA ALA A 454 20.03 -3.16 60.27
C ALA A 454 20.08 -2.79 58.77
N PHE A 455 19.14 -1.98 58.29
CA PHE A 455 19.32 -1.27 57.03
C PHE A 455 20.21 -0.05 57.26
N ILE A 456 21.20 0.12 56.39
CA ILE A 456 22.15 1.23 56.42
C ILE A 456 22.28 1.85 55.03
N VAL A 457 22.65 3.13 54.98
CA VAL A 457 22.76 3.89 53.72
C VAL A 457 24.23 4.15 53.42
N TYR A 458 24.67 3.75 52.23
CA TYR A 458 25.99 4.09 51.71
C TYR A 458 25.82 5.17 50.65
N PHE A 459 26.80 6.05 50.52
CA PHE A 459 26.78 7.16 49.60
C PHE A 459 27.89 7.01 48.57
N GLN A 460 27.53 7.07 47.30
CA GLN A 460 28.51 7.06 46.20
C GLN A 460 28.64 8.47 45.62
N PRO A 461 29.85 9.06 45.57
CA PRO A 461 30.04 10.41 45.07
C PRO A 461 29.78 10.53 43.57
N LYS A 462 29.13 11.64 43.19
CA LYS A 462 28.99 12.13 41.82
C LYS A 462 29.98 13.28 41.61
N LEU A 463 30.90 13.12 40.67
CA LEU A 463 31.94 14.10 40.35
C LEU A 463 31.47 15.01 39.22
N ASP A 464 31.43 16.32 39.46
CA ASP A 464 31.32 17.32 38.40
C ASP A 464 32.69 17.46 37.71
N LEU A 465 32.75 17.10 36.42
CA LEU A 465 34.01 17.02 35.69
C LEU A 465 34.60 18.40 35.38
N ALA A 466 33.76 19.43 35.25
CA ALA A 466 34.21 20.77 34.91
C ALA A 466 34.89 21.48 36.09
N SER A 467 34.30 21.38 37.28
CA SER A 467 34.80 21.98 38.52
C SER A 467 35.71 21.04 39.31
N ARG A 468 35.69 19.74 38.99
CA ARG A 468 36.38 18.66 39.70
C ARG A 468 36.01 18.58 41.19
N ARG A 469 34.76 18.93 41.50
CA ARG A 469 34.19 18.88 42.85
C ARG A 469 33.07 17.86 42.92
N ILE A 470 32.77 17.40 44.13
CA ILE A 470 31.68 16.47 44.35
C ILE A 470 30.37 17.27 44.37
N SER A 471 29.53 17.06 43.36
CA SER A 471 28.27 17.80 43.18
C SER A 471 27.07 17.07 43.76
N GLY A 472 27.17 15.74 43.89
CA GLY A 472 26.09 14.89 44.38
C GLY A 472 26.60 13.62 45.05
N ALA A 473 25.68 12.88 45.65
CA ALA A 473 25.92 11.56 46.17
C ALA A 473 24.69 10.69 46.00
N GLU A 474 24.82 9.52 45.39
CA GLU A 474 23.74 8.55 45.32
C GLU A 474 23.65 7.73 46.61
N ALA A 475 22.47 7.74 47.23
CA ALA A 475 22.16 6.97 48.41
C ALA A 475 21.77 5.54 48.02
N LEU A 476 22.61 4.59 48.43
CA LEU A 476 22.53 3.19 48.09
C LEU A 476 22.24 2.38 49.35
N LEU A 477 21.05 1.80 49.41
CA LEU A 477 20.63 0.96 50.52
C LEU A 477 21.54 -0.28 50.65
N ARG A 478 21.89 -0.64 51.87
CA ARG A 478 22.59 -1.87 52.22
C ARG A 478 21.87 -2.53 53.39
N TRP A 479 21.92 -3.84 53.44
CA TRP A 479 21.36 -4.59 54.55
C TRP A 479 22.46 -5.31 55.32
N GLN A 480 22.68 -4.89 56.57
CA GLN A 480 23.59 -5.55 57.49
C GLN A 480 22.89 -6.74 58.14
N HIS A 481 22.87 -7.87 57.44
CA HIS A 481 22.21 -9.08 57.89
C HIS A 481 23.07 -9.80 58.96
N PRO A 482 22.49 -10.25 60.09
CA PRO A 482 23.23 -10.90 61.18
C PRO A 482 24.07 -12.10 60.74
N GLU A 483 23.51 -12.96 59.87
CA GLU A 483 24.21 -14.14 59.35
C GLU A 483 24.94 -13.92 58.02
N ARG A 484 24.38 -13.13 57.09
CA ARG A 484 24.88 -12.97 55.71
C ARG A 484 25.84 -11.79 55.55
N GLY A 485 26.09 -11.02 56.60
CA GLY A 485 26.91 -9.81 56.54
C GLY A 485 26.25 -8.71 55.71
N LEU A 486 27.05 -7.90 55.01
CA LEU A 486 26.55 -6.78 54.22
C LEU A 486 25.98 -7.26 52.88
N VAL A 487 24.65 -7.27 52.77
CA VAL A 487 23.92 -7.69 51.57
C VAL A 487 23.66 -6.48 50.65
N PRO A 488 24.02 -6.55 49.35
CA PRO A 488 23.78 -5.48 48.39
C PRO A 488 22.31 -5.42 47.92
N PRO A 489 21.85 -4.26 47.43
CA PRO A 489 20.45 -4.00 47.09
C PRO A 489 19.90 -4.93 46.01
N GLY A 490 20.70 -5.30 45.00
CA GLY A 490 20.28 -6.21 43.93
C GLY A 490 19.83 -7.60 44.42
N ASN A 491 20.15 -7.99 45.66
CA ASN A 491 19.74 -9.28 46.22
C ASN A 491 18.40 -9.23 46.97
N PHE A 492 17.89 -8.05 47.34
CA PHE A 492 16.67 -7.95 48.17
C PHE A 492 15.67 -6.87 47.72
N ILE A 493 16.10 -5.83 47.00
CA ILE A 493 15.18 -4.81 46.45
C ILE A 493 14.15 -5.40 45.49
N PRO A 494 14.51 -6.25 44.51
CA PRO A 494 13.51 -6.86 43.61
C PRO A 494 12.44 -7.64 44.38
N PHE A 495 12.85 -8.30 45.47
CA PHE A 495 11.94 -9.02 46.34
C PHE A 495 11.05 -8.07 47.17
N ALA A 496 11.60 -6.97 47.69
CA ALA A 496 10.84 -5.95 48.41
C ALA A 496 9.79 -5.28 47.50
N GLU A 497 10.10 -5.05 46.23
CA GLU A 497 9.16 -4.53 45.23
C GLU A 497 8.05 -5.55 44.95
N GLN A 498 8.41 -6.80 44.64
CA GLN A 498 7.44 -7.86 44.36
C GLN A 498 6.46 -8.11 45.52
N THR A 499 6.91 -7.95 46.76
CA THR A 499 6.08 -8.13 47.96
C THR A 499 5.37 -6.86 48.42
N GLY A 500 5.69 -5.71 47.81
CA GLY A 500 5.20 -4.40 48.24
C GLY A 500 5.85 -3.85 49.51
N PHE A 501 6.79 -4.58 50.12
CA PHE A 501 7.55 -4.13 51.31
C PHE A 501 8.45 -2.93 51.01
N ILE A 502 8.75 -2.66 49.73
CA ILE A 502 9.48 -1.45 49.31
C ILE A 502 8.81 -0.16 49.84
N ARG A 503 7.48 -0.17 50.01
CA ARG A 503 6.70 0.95 50.58
C ARG A 503 6.98 1.21 52.07
N GLU A 504 7.54 0.25 52.79
CA GLU A 504 8.04 0.46 54.16
C GLU A 504 9.50 0.96 54.16
N ILE A 505 10.30 0.50 53.19
CA ILE A 505 11.73 0.84 53.05
C ILE A 505 11.90 2.28 52.54
N THR A 506 11.22 2.66 51.46
CA THR A 506 11.40 3.96 50.79
C THR A 506 11.18 5.15 51.74
N PRO A 507 10.11 5.21 52.56
CA PRO A 507 9.94 6.29 53.53
C PRO A 507 11.03 6.33 54.60
N TRP A 508 11.56 5.17 55.02
CA TRP A 508 12.69 5.12 55.94
C TRP A 508 13.97 5.63 55.28
N LEU A 509 14.25 5.21 54.05
CA LEU A 509 15.42 5.65 53.28
C LEU A 509 15.38 7.16 53.06
N LEU A 510 14.24 7.70 52.61
CA LEU A 510 14.04 9.14 52.43
C LEU A 510 14.29 9.92 53.73
N ARG A 511 13.80 9.43 54.88
CA ARG A 511 14.08 10.05 56.19
C ARG A 511 15.59 10.11 56.49
N GLN A 512 16.30 9.00 56.30
CA GLN A 512 17.73 8.93 56.57
C GLN A 512 18.51 9.84 55.63
N VAL A 513 18.19 9.83 54.33
CA VAL A 513 18.90 10.62 53.33
C VAL A 513 18.64 12.12 53.50
N VAL A 514 17.39 12.53 53.74
CA VAL A 514 17.05 13.93 53.99
C VAL A 514 17.71 14.46 55.26
N ALA A 515 17.70 13.67 56.35
CA ALA A 515 18.39 14.03 57.58
C ALA A 515 19.91 14.14 57.37
N GLN A 516 20.51 13.21 56.63
CA GLN A 516 21.94 13.21 56.33
C GLN A 516 22.34 14.41 55.46
N ALA A 517 21.56 14.71 54.41
CA ALA A 517 21.79 15.87 53.54
C ALA A 517 21.63 17.19 54.29
N ALA A 518 20.66 17.30 55.20
CA ALA A 518 20.52 18.46 56.08
C ALA A 518 21.74 18.60 57.02
N GLY A 519 22.24 17.48 57.56
CA GLY A 519 23.46 17.44 58.36
C GLY A 519 24.70 17.89 57.58
N TRP A 520 24.88 17.41 56.35
CA TRP A 520 25.95 17.84 55.45
C TRP A 520 25.88 19.35 55.18
N ARG A 521 24.70 19.87 54.87
CA ARG A 521 24.47 21.30 54.66
C ARG A 521 24.84 22.12 55.90
N ALA A 522 24.44 21.69 57.09
CA ALA A 522 24.78 22.34 58.35
C ALA A 522 26.30 22.33 58.61
N ALA A 523 27.00 21.30 58.16
CA ALA A 523 28.46 21.19 58.19
C ALA A 523 29.17 21.97 57.05
N GLY A 524 28.42 22.68 56.19
CA GLY A 524 28.96 23.48 55.09
C GLY A 524 29.17 22.71 53.78
N LEU A 525 28.75 21.45 53.71
CA LEU A 525 28.84 20.61 52.53
C LEU A 525 27.51 20.62 51.75
N ASN A 526 27.48 21.32 50.62
CA ASN A 526 26.28 21.40 49.76
C ASN A 526 26.35 20.36 48.64
N VAL A 527 25.93 19.14 48.95
CA VAL A 527 25.90 18.00 48.01
C VAL A 527 24.45 17.58 47.79
N VAL A 528 24.08 17.35 46.54
CA VAL A 528 22.74 16.83 46.19
C VAL A 528 22.69 15.34 46.52
N ALA A 529 21.78 14.92 47.39
CA ALA A 529 21.59 13.52 47.71
C ALA A 529 20.54 12.91 46.78
N SER A 530 20.91 11.86 46.04
CA SER A 530 20.02 11.15 45.12
C SER A 530 19.44 9.89 45.76
N VAL A 531 18.15 9.64 45.58
CA VAL A 531 17.44 8.46 46.09
C VAL A 531 16.66 7.78 44.98
N ASN A 532 16.88 6.47 44.82
CA ASN A 532 16.13 5.63 43.89
C ASN A 532 14.70 5.39 44.36
N LEU A 533 13.74 5.53 43.45
CA LEU A 533 12.33 5.23 43.68
C LEU A 533 11.88 4.05 42.82
N SER A 534 11.14 3.13 43.44
CA SER A 534 10.48 2.04 42.72
C SER A 534 9.25 2.54 41.95
N THR A 535 8.82 1.78 40.95
CA THR A 535 7.54 2.03 40.25
C THR A 535 6.35 2.07 41.22
N LEU A 536 6.36 1.21 42.23
CA LEU A 536 5.28 1.11 43.22
C LEU A 536 5.20 2.34 44.15
N ASP A 537 6.34 3.00 44.39
CA ASP A 537 6.42 4.24 45.16
C ASP A 537 5.93 5.41 44.31
N LEU A 538 6.42 5.51 43.06
CA LEU A 538 6.04 6.58 42.14
C LEU A 538 4.54 6.62 41.88
N LEU A 539 3.87 5.46 41.79
CA LEU A 539 2.42 5.39 41.60
C LEU A 539 1.62 5.53 42.91
N GLY A 540 2.29 5.65 44.06
CA GLY A 540 1.66 5.82 45.36
C GLY A 540 1.19 7.25 45.62
N ASN A 541 -0.07 7.41 46.06
CA ASN A 541 -0.68 8.72 46.28
C ASN A 541 -0.09 9.52 47.47
N GLU A 542 0.69 8.88 48.34
CA GLU A 542 1.25 9.51 49.56
C GLU A 542 2.69 10.02 49.38
N LEU A 543 3.38 9.66 48.29
CA LEU A 543 4.80 9.95 48.12
C LEU A 543 5.09 11.45 48.20
N VAL A 544 4.31 12.26 47.48
CA VAL A 544 4.51 13.71 47.38
C VAL A 544 4.35 14.38 48.75
N SER A 545 3.28 14.05 49.48
CA SER A 545 3.02 14.65 50.80
C SER A 545 4.03 14.21 51.85
N GLN A 546 4.53 12.97 51.76
CA GLN A 546 5.61 12.48 52.61
C GLN A 546 6.91 13.26 52.36
N ILE A 547 7.33 13.44 51.11
CA ILE A 547 8.55 14.19 50.77
C ILE A 547 8.44 15.64 51.24
N GLN A 548 7.31 16.30 51.00
CA GLN A 548 7.07 17.67 51.47
C GLN A 548 7.24 17.77 53.00
N THR A 549 6.64 16.84 53.75
CA THR A 549 6.75 16.80 55.21
C THR A 549 8.20 16.63 55.69
N LEU A 550 9.00 15.81 54.98
CA LEU A 550 10.41 15.58 55.30
C LEU A 550 11.28 16.80 55.04
N LEU A 551 11.05 17.50 53.93
CA LEU A 551 11.76 18.72 53.58
C LEU A 551 11.43 19.84 54.59
N ASP A 552 10.15 20.03 54.90
CA ASP A 552 9.69 21.03 55.88
C ASP A 552 10.25 20.74 57.29
N GLY A 553 10.25 19.48 57.71
CA GLY A 553 10.73 19.07 59.03
C GLY A 553 12.25 19.14 59.21
N SER A 554 13.02 18.97 58.14
CA SER A 554 14.49 19.02 58.17
C SER A 554 15.07 20.39 57.85
N GLY A 555 14.29 21.26 57.19
CA GLY A 555 14.76 22.52 56.65
C GLY A 555 15.74 22.36 55.48
N LEU A 556 15.85 21.16 54.90
CA LEU A 556 16.65 20.90 53.71
C LEU A 556 15.98 21.58 52.50
N PRO A 557 16.69 22.44 51.76
CA PRO A 557 16.11 22.98 50.55
C PRO A 557 15.87 21.88 49.51
N PRO A 558 14.71 21.89 48.84
CA PRO A 558 14.30 20.85 47.91
C PRO A 558 15.36 20.54 46.84
N GLU A 559 16.11 21.53 46.38
CA GLU A 559 17.12 21.39 45.31
C GLU A 559 18.33 20.50 45.69
N LEU A 560 18.49 20.18 46.98
CA LEU A 560 19.52 19.27 47.50
C LEU A 560 19.05 17.82 47.62
N LEU A 561 17.79 17.52 47.27
CA LEU A 561 17.27 16.17 47.12
C LEU A 561 17.01 15.90 45.64
N CYS A 562 17.48 14.76 45.16
CA CYS A 562 17.22 14.25 43.82
C CYS A 562 16.53 12.90 43.91
N LEU A 563 15.47 12.69 43.13
CA LEU A 563 14.76 11.43 43.05
C LEU A 563 15.05 10.80 41.70
N GLU A 564 15.51 9.55 41.72
CA GLU A 564 15.89 8.79 40.54
C GLU A 564 14.79 7.79 40.22
N ILE A 565 14.33 7.80 38.97
CA ILE A 565 13.22 6.97 38.48
C ILE A 565 13.69 6.22 37.25
N THR A 566 13.47 4.90 37.23
CA THR A 566 13.82 4.08 36.06
C THR A 566 12.91 4.36 34.86
N GLU A 567 13.45 4.14 33.66
CA GLU A 567 12.72 4.27 32.40
C GLU A 567 11.43 3.42 32.35
N SER A 568 11.46 2.23 32.95
CA SER A 568 10.31 1.31 33.02
C SER A 568 9.20 1.82 33.93
N ALA A 569 9.54 2.46 35.06
CA ALA A 569 8.55 3.01 35.99
C ALA A 569 7.65 4.08 35.35
N LEU A 570 8.16 4.77 34.34
CA LEU A 570 7.45 5.79 33.58
C LEU A 570 6.44 5.23 32.57
N MET A 571 6.55 3.94 32.23
CA MET A 571 5.77 3.30 31.17
C MET A 571 4.54 2.53 31.64
N ASP A 572 4.53 2.07 32.89
CA ASP A 572 3.42 1.25 33.41
C ASP A 572 2.10 2.03 33.51
N ASN A 573 2.15 3.29 34.01
CA ASN A 573 1.00 4.19 34.06
C ASN A 573 1.44 5.66 33.81
N PRO A 574 1.59 6.07 32.55
CA PRO A 574 2.28 7.31 32.19
C PRO A 574 1.54 8.57 32.66
N GLU A 575 0.21 8.59 32.64
CA GLU A 575 -0.58 9.75 33.08
C GLU A 575 -0.42 10.01 34.58
N GLN A 576 -0.49 8.96 35.39
CA GLN A 576 -0.33 9.07 36.84
C GLN A 576 1.12 9.39 37.23
N ALA A 577 2.09 8.75 36.59
CA ALA A 577 3.51 9.04 36.81
C ALA A 577 3.83 10.50 36.48
N LEU A 578 3.36 11.02 35.34
CA LEU A 578 3.54 12.42 34.95
C LEU A 578 2.94 13.38 35.99
N ALA A 579 1.71 13.12 36.45
CA ALA A 579 1.05 13.98 37.44
C ALA A 579 1.83 14.06 38.77
N HIS A 580 2.39 12.94 39.23
CA HIS A 580 3.23 12.93 40.44
C HIS A 580 4.58 13.60 40.22
N LEU A 581 5.21 13.40 39.05
CA LEU A 581 6.47 14.09 38.71
C LEU A 581 6.28 15.60 38.64
N GLU A 582 5.19 16.10 38.06
CA GLU A 582 4.87 17.54 38.06
C GLU A 582 4.70 18.10 39.48
N GLN A 583 4.07 17.34 40.37
CA GLN A 583 3.94 17.74 41.78
C GLN A 583 5.27 17.75 42.51
N LEU A 584 6.12 16.74 42.30
CA LEU A 584 7.46 16.69 42.88
C LEU A 584 8.34 17.83 42.34
N ALA A 585 8.34 18.06 41.03
CA ALA A 585 9.04 19.19 40.43
C ALA A 585 8.55 20.55 40.99
N ALA A 586 7.24 20.69 41.25
CA ALA A 586 6.67 21.89 41.87
C ALA A 586 7.12 22.11 43.34
N LEU A 587 7.51 21.04 44.06
CA LEU A 587 8.17 21.17 45.36
C LEU A 587 9.61 21.70 45.23
N GLY A 588 10.23 21.60 44.05
CA GLY A 588 11.59 22.02 43.77
C GLY A 588 12.65 20.92 43.99
N VAL A 589 12.23 19.67 44.20
CA VAL A 589 13.17 18.54 44.21
C VAL A 589 13.67 18.25 42.80
N LYS A 590 14.91 17.81 42.68
CA LYS A 590 15.47 17.41 41.38
C LYS A 590 14.94 16.05 40.98
N LEU A 591 14.67 15.86 39.69
CA LEU A 591 14.19 14.60 39.15
C LEU A 591 15.19 14.06 38.11
N SER A 592 15.53 12.78 38.23
CA SER A 592 16.49 12.10 37.37
C SER A 592 15.88 10.84 36.74
N ILE A 593 16.16 10.63 35.45
CA ILE A 593 15.84 9.37 34.77
C ILE A 593 17.04 8.43 34.88
N ASP A 594 16.83 7.26 35.47
CA ASP A 594 17.84 6.23 35.65
C ASP A 594 17.80 5.12 34.58
N ASP A 595 18.92 4.41 34.42
CA ASP A 595 19.14 3.29 33.49
C ASP A 595 18.81 3.60 32.01
N TYR A 596 19.06 4.84 31.56
CA TYR A 596 18.69 5.26 30.20
C TYR A 596 19.38 4.43 29.10
N GLY A 597 18.56 3.83 28.23
CA GLY A 597 19.00 3.04 27.08
C GLY A 597 18.91 1.53 27.30
N SER A 598 18.49 1.08 28.48
CA SER A 598 18.11 -0.31 28.77
C SER A 598 16.61 -0.59 28.50
N GLY A 599 15.76 0.45 28.45
CA GLY A 599 14.31 0.37 28.27
C GLY A 599 13.76 0.80 26.90
N GLN A 600 12.44 1.03 26.81
CA GLN A 600 11.70 1.43 25.59
C GLN A 600 11.12 2.85 25.62
N ALA A 601 11.68 3.77 26.40
CA ALA A 601 11.27 5.18 26.40
C ALA A 601 11.54 5.85 25.07
N SER A 602 10.42 6.23 24.45
CA SER A 602 10.42 7.11 23.30
C SER A 602 10.95 8.48 23.71
N LEU A 603 11.85 9.03 22.89
CA LEU A 603 12.30 10.43 22.97
C LEU A 603 11.14 11.44 23.02
N ALA A 604 10.00 11.08 22.42
CA ALA A 604 8.79 11.91 22.46
C ALA A 604 8.22 12.05 23.89
N TYR A 605 8.45 11.06 24.74
CA TYR A 605 7.98 11.02 26.12
C TYR A 605 8.87 11.87 27.04
N ILE A 606 10.20 11.67 26.95
CA ILE A 606 11.20 12.41 27.74
C ILE A 606 11.07 13.92 27.53
N ARG A 607 10.76 14.36 26.31
CA ARG A 607 10.59 15.78 25.96
C ARG A 607 9.62 16.54 26.88
N ASN A 608 8.58 15.87 27.38
CA ASN A 608 7.51 16.51 28.16
C ASN A 608 7.61 16.25 29.66
N LEU A 609 8.60 15.48 30.12
CA LEU A 609 8.77 15.18 31.53
C LEU A 609 9.49 16.33 32.26
N PRO A 610 9.05 16.70 33.48
CA PRO A 610 9.71 17.73 34.28
C PRO A 610 10.97 17.17 34.96
N VAL A 611 11.93 16.67 34.19
CA VAL A 611 13.18 16.07 34.70
C VAL A 611 14.37 17.01 34.51
N ASP A 612 15.35 16.92 35.41
CA ASP A 612 16.57 17.74 35.42
C ASP A 612 17.79 16.95 34.94
N GLU A 613 17.79 15.64 35.21
CA GLU A 613 18.94 14.75 35.06
C GLU A 613 18.58 13.50 34.25
N LEU A 614 19.55 13.00 33.48
CA LEU A 614 19.47 11.72 32.80
C LEU A 614 20.77 10.94 33.04
N LYS A 615 20.65 9.75 33.62
CA LYS A 615 21.76 8.84 33.94
C LYS A 615 21.93 7.84 32.80
N ILE A 616 23.12 7.82 32.19
CA ILE A 616 23.48 6.85 31.16
C ILE A 616 23.95 5.58 31.86
N ASP A 617 23.27 4.47 31.58
CA ASP A 617 23.57 3.16 32.13
C ASP A 617 25.04 2.74 31.88
N ARG A 618 25.64 2.12 32.89
CA ARG A 618 27.00 1.57 32.87
C ARG A 618 27.31 0.73 31.63
N VAL A 619 26.34 0.02 31.06
CA VAL A 619 26.51 -0.80 29.86
C VAL A 619 27.06 -0.01 28.67
N PHE A 620 26.74 1.29 28.57
CA PHE A 620 27.24 2.17 27.52
C PHE A 620 28.50 2.94 27.92
N VAL A 621 28.72 3.15 29.21
CA VAL A 621 29.90 3.86 29.73
C VAL A 621 31.12 2.95 29.80
N THR A 622 30.90 1.66 30.09
CA THR A 622 31.96 0.64 30.10
C THR A 622 32.64 0.60 28.73
N GLN A 623 33.97 0.71 28.72
CA GLN A 623 34.79 0.72 27.50
C GLN A 623 34.43 1.83 26.50
N VAL A 624 33.87 2.97 26.96
CA VAL A 624 33.49 4.09 26.08
C VAL A 624 34.69 4.70 25.34
N ASP A 625 35.88 4.57 25.90
CA ASP A 625 37.16 5.01 25.34
C ASP A 625 37.59 4.19 24.11
N SER A 626 37.27 2.89 24.09
CA SER A 626 37.81 1.92 23.13
C SER A 626 36.75 1.27 22.23
N HIS A 627 35.47 1.28 22.62
CA HIS A 627 34.37 0.69 21.85
C HIS A 627 33.60 1.76 21.03
N PRO A 628 33.72 1.78 19.68
CA PRO A 628 33.18 2.88 18.85
C PRO A 628 31.66 3.06 18.92
N LYS A 629 30.91 1.97 19.14
CA LYS A 629 29.44 2.04 19.26
C LYS A 629 29.01 2.66 20.58
N ASN A 630 29.66 2.29 21.69
CA ASN A 630 29.40 2.86 23.02
C ASN A 630 29.70 4.36 22.99
N ALA A 631 30.87 4.71 22.46
CA ALA A 631 31.29 6.09 22.23
C ALA A 631 30.28 6.90 21.39
N ALA A 632 29.69 6.29 20.35
CA ALA A 632 28.69 6.95 19.51
C ALA A 632 27.35 7.17 20.24
N ILE A 633 26.89 6.19 21.02
CA ILE A 633 25.67 6.30 21.83
C ILE A 633 25.85 7.41 22.87
N VAL A 634 26.90 7.35 23.68
CA VAL A 634 27.17 8.35 24.73
C VAL A 634 27.29 9.76 24.15
N ARG A 635 28.01 9.96 23.03
CA ARG A 635 28.07 11.28 22.36
C ARG A 635 26.71 11.78 21.89
N SER A 636 25.89 10.89 21.34
CA SER A 636 24.57 11.26 20.84
C SER A 636 23.63 11.64 21.99
N THR A 637 23.69 10.91 23.10
CA THR A 637 22.93 11.21 24.33
C THR A 637 23.39 12.54 24.95
N LEU A 638 24.70 12.79 25.05
CA LEU A 638 25.23 14.07 25.53
C LEU A 638 24.73 15.25 24.70
N LEU A 639 24.74 15.13 23.37
CA LEU A 639 24.21 16.17 22.49
C LEU A 639 22.71 16.37 22.69
N LEU A 640 21.93 15.29 22.72
CA LEU A 640 20.49 15.34 22.91
C LEU A 640 20.11 16.02 24.23
N CYS A 641 20.68 15.57 25.34
CA CYS A 641 20.37 16.10 26.66
C CYS A 641 20.73 17.59 26.76
N ARG A 642 21.84 18.00 26.14
CA ARG A 642 22.22 19.42 26.04
C ARG A 642 21.14 20.25 25.32
N GLU A 643 20.58 19.75 24.22
CA GLU A 643 19.50 20.46 23.48
C GLU A 643 18.17 20.45 24.25
N LEU A 644 17.95 19.45 25.11
CA LEU A 644 16.77 19.37 25.99
C LEU A 644 16.93 20.12 27.31
N GLY A 645 18.13 20.64 27.60
CA GLY A 645 18.43 21.31 28.87
C GLY A 645 18.61 20.37 30.07
N LEU A 646 18.87 19.08 29.82
CA LEU A 646 19.07 18.05 30.84
C LEU A 646 20.55 17.89 31.19
N THR A 647 20.85 17.67 32.47
CA THR A 647 22.19 17.31 32.95
C THR A 647 22.41 15.81 32.76
N VAL A 648 23.54 15.42 32.15
CA VAL A 648 23.87 13.99 31.96
C VAL A 648 24.78 13.51 33.07
N VAL A 649 24.44 12.38 33.69
CA VAL A 649 25.34 11.62 34.56
C VAL A 649 25.77 10.36 33.83
N ALA A 650 27.07 10.15 33.64
CA ALA A 650 27.58 8.86 33.16
C ALA A 650 27.87 7.93 34.34
N GLU A 651 27.24 6.77 34.36
CA GLU A 651 27.41 5.80 35.43
C GLU A 651 28.44 4.73 35.14
N GLY A 652 29.04 4.18 36.21
CA GLY A 652 29.93 3.04 36.11
C GLY A 652 31.22 3.33 35.34
N ALA A 653 31.73 4.57 35.41
CA ALA A 653 33.10 4.84 34.98
C ALA A 653 34.09 4.21 35.99
N GLU A 654 34.79 3.17 35.55
CA GLU A 654 35.65 2.35 36.41
C GLU A 654 37.15 2.64 36.17
N THR A 655 37.52 3.19 35.01
CA THR A 655 38.91 3.42 34.61
C THR A 655 39.24 4.90 34.40
N ALA A 656 40.53 5.24 34.49
CA ALA A 656 41.02 6.58 34.22
C ALA A 656 40.81 7.00 32.74
N ASP A 657 40.88 6.05 31.82
CA ASP A 657 40.69 6.29 30.38
C ASP A 657 39.22 6.60 30.05
N GLU A 658 38.26 5.89 30.67
CA GLU A 658 36.82 6.21 30.59
C GLU A 658 36.54 7.62 31.13
N LEU A 659 37.09 7.96 32.32
CA LEU A 659 36.94 9.30 32.90
C LEU A 659 37.54 10.39 32.00
N HIS A 660 38.72 10.14 31.43
CA HIS A 660 39.36 11.08 30.52
C HIS A 660 38.53 11.29 29.25
N TRP A 661 38.00 10.20 28.68
CA TRP A 661 37.15 10.26 27.51
C TRP A 661 35.85 11.04 27.79
N LEU A 662 35.19 10.78 28.92
CA LEU A 662 33.96 11.46 29.32
C LEU A 662 34.19 12.97 29.49
N ALA A 663 35.30 13.35 30.13
CA ALA A 663 35.70 14.76 30.25
C ALA A 663 36.00 15.41 28.90
N ALA A 664 36.75 14.72 28.03
CA ALA A 664 37.09 15.23 26.70
C ALA A 664 35.87 15.43 25.79
N ASN A 665 34.79 14.67 26.01
CA ASN A 665 33.54 14.76 25.25
C ASN A 665 32.48 15.64 25.94
N GLY A 666 32.83 16.33 27.03
CA GLY A 666 31.96 17.32 27.68
C GLY A 666 30.84 16.70 28.52
N CYS A 667 31.02 15.50 29.05
CA CYS A 667 30.12 14.94 30.06
C CYS A 667 30.18 15.81 31.34
N PRO A 668 29.04 16.28 31.88
CA PRO A 668 29.07 17.20 33.01
C PRO A 668 29.33 16.48 34.34
N VAL A 669 28.69 15.33 34.57
CA VAL A 669 28.79 14.59 35.84
C VAL A 669 29.09 13.13 35.59
N VAL A 670 29.94 12.53 36.42
CA VAL A 670 30.28 11.10 36.35
C VAL A 670 30.18 10.46 37.73
N GLN A 671 29.75 9.20 37.74
CA GLN A 671 29.72 8.32 38.89
C GLN A 671 30.34 6.97 38.54
N GLY A 672 31.08 6.37 39.48
CA GLY A 672 31.67 5.05 39.26
C GLY A 672 32.86 4.76 40.18
N TYR A 673 33.36 3.53 40.13
CA TYR A 673 34.44 3.08 41.01
C TYR A 673 35.80 3.71 40.69
N GLY A 674 35.96 4.28 39.49
CA GLY A 674 37.13 5.09 39.14
C GLY A 674 37.23 6.39 39.96
N ILE A 675 36.11 6.81 40.59
CA ILE A 675 36.06 7.93 41.53
C ILE A 675 36.15 7.40 42.96
N ALA A 676 35.11 6.67 43.39
CA ALA A 676 35.08 5.97 44.66
C ALA A 676 34.01 4.87 44.69
N ARG A 677 34.21 3.89 45.56
CA ARG A 677 33.15 2.94 45.93
C ARG A 677 32.15 3.61 46.87
N PRO A 678 30.90 3.13 46.93
CA PRO A 678 29.94 3.59 47.94
C PRO A 678 30.49 3.42 49.36
N MET A 679 30.30 4.40 50.22
CA MET A 679 30.85 4.43 51.58
C MET A 679 29.84 4.94 52.62
N PRO A 680 29.99 4.62 53.91
CA PRO A 680 29.18 5.21 54.99
C PRO A 680 29.23 6.74 55.02
N ALA A 681 28.21 7.38 55.62
CA ALA A 681 28.07 8.84 55.62
C ALA A 681 29.19 9.61 56.34
N ASP A 682 29.73 9.03 57.41
CA ASP A 682 30.85 9.56 58.19
C ASP A 682 32.16 9.50 57.40
N GLU A 683 32.40 8.38 56.70
CA GLU A 683 33.53 8.24 55.78
C GLU A 683 33.40 9.19 54.57
N PHE A 684 32.18 9.37 54.06
CA PHE A 684 31.90 10.20 52.89
C PHE A 684 32.37 11.64 53.06
N VAL A 685 32.02 12.30 54.17
CA VAL A 685 32.41 13.71 54.41
C VAL A 685 33.92 13.87 54.48
N ALA A 686 34.60 12.97 55.20
CA ALA A 686 36.05 12.99 55.30
C ALA A 686 36.72 12.74 53.93
N TRP A 687 36.16 11.81 53.14
CA TRP A 687 36.65 11.51 51.81
C TRP A 687 36.50 12.70 50.86
N VAL A 688 35.34 13.38 50.84
CA VAL A 688 35.10 14.56 49.98
C VAL A 688 36.11 15.66 50.29
N HIS A 689 36.33 15.99 51.57
CA HIS A 689 37.29 17.01 51.94
C HIS A 689 38.73 16.68 51.49
N ASN A 690 39.14 15.42 51.64
CA ASN A 690 40.46 14.99 51.20
C ASN A 690 40.58 15.01 49.67
N PHE A 691 39.55 14.58 48.95
CA PHE A 691 39.50 14.56 47.49
C PHE A 691 39.62 15.98 46.89
N GLU A 692 38.87 16.93 47.44
CA GLU A 692 38.89 18.32 46.99
C GLU A 692 40.20 19.05 47.34
N GLN A 693 40.88 18.67 48.42
CA GLN A 693 42.21 19.20 48.77
C GLN A 693 43.34 18.62 47.93
N ALA A 694 43.24 17.35 47.54
CA ALA A 694 44.23 16.67 46.71
C ALA A 694 44.17 17.09 45.23
N THR A 695 43.05 17.68 44.79
CA THR A 695 42.85 18.13 43.42
C THR A 695 43.18 19.63 43.35
N PRO A 696 44.33 20.07 42.82
CA PRO A 696 44.67 21.49 42.77
C PRO A 696 43.63 22.23 41.93
N THR A 697 42.95 23.20 42.56
CA THR A 697 42.06 24.11 41.85
C THR A 697 42.93 24.95 40.91
N SER A 698 42.72 24.83 39.61
CA SER A 698 43.37 25.65 38.59
C SER A 698 42.88 27.10 38.67
N ARG A 699 43.34 27.83 39.70
CA ARG A 699 43.02 29.24 39.94
C ARG A 699 44.22 30.11 40.35
N GLU A 700 45.46 29.62 40.22
CA GLU A 700 46.67 30.41 40.51
C GLU A 700 47.63 30.65 39.33
N GLU A 701 47.20 30.50 38.08
CA GLU A 701 47.95 31.01 36.92
C GLU A 701 47.24 32.20 36.27
N LYS A 702 47.34 33.35 36.93
CA LYS A 702 47.41 34.69 36.31
C LYS A 702 47.81 35.72 37.36
N GLN A 703 49.12 35.87 37.54
CA GLN A 703 49.75 37.14 37.88
C GLN A 703 50.99 37.32 37.01
#